data_AF-A0A8H5N1H7-F1
#
_entry.id   AF-A0A8H5N1H7-F1
#
_cell.length_a   1.000
_cell.length_b   1.000
_cell.length_c   1.000
_cell.angle_alpha   90.00
_cell.angle_beta   90.00
_cell.angle_gamma   90.00
#
_symmetry.space_group_name_H-M   'P 1'
#
loop_
_entity.id
_entity.type
_entity.pdbx_description
1 polymer ?
#
loop_
_entity_poly.entity_id
_entity_poly.type
_entity_poly.pdbx_seq_one_letter_code
_entity_poly.pdbx_strand_id
1 'polypeptide(L)'
;MSIVQPIIRDQLVTHDDDDWDSVYHVEWEPDANFFTGSELRPRTPLCKATADHQITLARAAALIIRASLNNIPLDIPDFDPSKLTGFRKQLYQWMQAYNSSQASKLVLGDVTMTVTIEILSSLTRMGVEGEILAKFGPNLGAILQGTIDPMPLLLESHRFSRMQDGIELMQKMRSHLKQYLSSYATKKQVLNVLEVGASTSNNTEIIFEALREQKDVSYTLTDSSLSVLEQTKSSITKDFLKLKSFDINRDAIEQGFSPNTYDLILVNNILHTANSLTETLANLRKLLVPGGVLAMVGVSDISPAYSLILGMNENMWSDERCEQLPCPSNEAWNKLLQGTQFSGLEPATKTFDYIGQSCYCVISTAIASTQRLMVNILPGSQGSMFGFADQLASALAELGTASTITPTRLDSISSRFVYVVLDDGSSSLSEYETLHKANSVLWINIPAGFSAQRDMNIISRFARDAQKDNETFKLVKLDVKQEYPEYADLLKVIMRIIQVSFQEDRGSRMELETITLPVPIQTVREPFYLSIHPLSTIRTGTAPKTINPYAAQLVSVPYQPPTPKPAYFIHYPRMHYRDIIAEPSAPPPGTSELDIYFARRYGLKPGTDWTRLPEDLEKIRRKCSYVRTKWYFPMLENLGPVPEGLTDPLGTTSADLNLFEKLPSDVMDSILRLLDVESFLRFRNVNAKAHSLTETVLDCKEVMVHGSAAVVSLVRTGLSPYVTIRDIYSVLTSPKCGFCSRYGSLIFLPTCTRTCHKCLQTSPRMAVIGTEEILPYYGRFSIYGIDDNRPRLIEKIDRSSMRSLKVRNHIHPGRMLKNTRAVLVDDVFSHPTLGIDTSDPVKELFYGEMLHYRTAATIHFPFFNTSTGEIEQGCSCRGCHEAFENRHVQANGSLGDGRINADAEKRDRCYSHKDFQEHYETCEHAKKIWKNRFANLGPESWFAANGGMHWGISERVEYCRRFVDDMPILNNEAF
;
A
#
# COMPACT_ATOMS: atom_id res chain seq x y z
N MET A 1 8.97 -8.76 6.37
CA MET A 1 8.69 -10.13 5.89
C MET A 1 7.20 -10.31 5.92
N SER A 2 6.57 -10.68 4.81
CA SER A 2 5.16 -11.05 4.83
C SER A 2 5.09 -12.53 5.15
N ILE A 3 4.27 -12.94 6.11
CA ILE A 3 4.08 -14.34 6.46
C ILE A 3 2.64 -14.67 6.13
N VAL A 4 2.44 -15.62 5.22
CA VAL A 4 1.11 -15.92 4.69
C VAL A 4 0.73 -17.37 4.98
N GLN A 5 -0.57 -17.60 5.09
CA GLN A 5 -1.16 -18.92 5.25
C GLN A 5 -2.17 -19.17 4.12
N PRO A 6 -2.34 -20.43 3.68
CA PRO A 6 -3.33 -20.78 2.68
C PRO A 6 -4.71 -20.84 3.33
N ILE A 7 -5.71 -20.32 2.64
CA ILE A 7 -7.11 -20.32 3.03
C ILE A 7 -7.89 -20.98 1.92
N ILE A 8 -8.55 -22.07 2.27
CA ILE A 8 -9.49 -22.76 1.40
C ILE A 8 -10.84 -22.08 1.60
N ARG A 9 -11.30 -21.34 0.59
CA ARG A 9 -12.66 -20.79 0.60
C ARG A 9 -13.58 -21.81 -0.04
N ASP A 10 -14.38 -22.49 0.77
CA ASP A 10 -15.46 -23.36 0.30
C ASP A 10 -16.57 -22.49 -0.32
N GLN A 11 -16.39 -22.11 -1.58
CA GLN A 11 -17.53 -21.72 -2.41
C GLN A 11 -17.97 -22.94 -3.20
N LEU A 12 -19.10 -23.52 -2.79
CA LEU A 12 -19.96 -24.31 -3.67
C LEU A 12 -20.38 -23.40 -4.83
N VAL A 13 -19.57 -23.38 -5.89
CA VAL A 13 -20.03 -22.91 -7.19
C VAL A 13 -20.89 -24.02 -7.74
N THR A 14 -22.20 -23.93 -7.54
CA THR A 14 -23.16 -24.74 -8.29
C THR A 14 -23.11 -24.24 -9.74
N HIS A 15 -22.26 -24.86 -10.55
CA HIS A 15 -22.51 -24.95 -11.98
C HIS A 15 -23.25 -26.26 -12.23
N ASP A 16 -24.40 -26.14 -12.89
CA ASP A 16 -25.17 -27.28 -13.37
C ASP A 16 -24.30 -28.18 -14.27
N ASP A 17 -24.51 -29.49 -14.07
CA ASP A 17 -24.14 -30.66 -14.87
C ASP A 17 -22.66 -31.12 -14.95
N ASP A 18 -22.49 -32.34 -14.41
CA ASP A 18 -21.51 -33.41 -14.65
C ASP A 18 -20.06 -33.34 -14.09
N ASP A 19 -19.77 -34.35 -13.24
CA ASP A 19 -18.50 -34.84 -12.67
C ASP A 19 -17.68 -33.94 -11.71
N TRP A 20 -17.60 -34.40 -10.45
CA TRP A 20 -16.94 -33.72 -9.33
C TRP A 20 -15.43 -33.96 -9.28
N ASP A 21 -14.63 -33.05 -9.83
CA ASP A 21 -13.30 -32.73 -9.30
C ASP A 21 -13.42 -31.47 -8.44
N SER A 22 -13.45 -31.62 -7.11
CA SER A 22 -13.49 -30.50 -6.17
C SER A 22 -12.17 -29.70 -6.23
N VAL A 23 -12.15 -28.63 -7.03
CA VAL A 23 -11.03 -27.67 -7.06
C VAL A 23 -11.19 -26.69 -5.89
N TYR A 24 -10.42 -26.90 -4.83
CA TYR A 24 -10.36 -25.96 -3.71
C TYR A 24 -9.63 -24.68 -4.16
N HIS A 25 -10.31 -23.53 -4.12
CA HIS A 25 -9.68 -22.24 -4.34
C HIS A 25 -8.87 -21.87 -3.09
N VAL A 26 -7.54 -21.89 -3.21
CA VAL A 26 -6.60 -21.55 -2.13
C VAL A 26 -6.13 -20.10 -2.31
N GLU A 27 -6.60 -19.21 -1.44
CA GLU A 27 -6.08 -17.84 -1.34
C GLU A 27 -4.97 -17.77 -0.28
N TRP A 28 -4.01 -16.87 -0.43
CA TRP A 28 -2.97 -16.64 0.57
C TRP A 28 -3.23 -15.31 1.28
N GLU A 29 -3.45 -15.34 2.60
CA GLU A 29 -3.61 -14.12 3.41
C GLU A 29 -2.54 -14.03 4.49
N PRO A 30 -2.27 -12.82 5.03
CA PRO A 30 -1.37 -12.65 6.17
C PRO A 30 -1.79 -13.49 7.38
N ASP A 31 -0.85 -14.21 7.98
CA ASP A 31 -1.09 -14.96 9.22
C ASP A 31 -1.22 -13.98 10.40
N ALA A 32 -2.30 -14.12 11.19
CA ALA A 32 -2.62 -13.25 12.31
C ALA A 32 -1.54 -13.24 13.41
N ASN A 33 -0.83 -14.35 13.63
CA ASN A 33 0.24 -14.47 14.64
C ASN A 33 1.51 -13.69 14.24
N PHE A 34 1.63 -13.31 12.97
CA PHE A 34 2.76 -12.58 12.39
C PHE A 34 2.37 -11.22 11.80
N PHE A 35 1.11 -10.82 11.97
CA PHE A 35 0.58 -9.58 11.45
C PHE A 35 1.25 -8.38 12.12
N THR A 36 1.84 -7.47 11.34
CA THR A 36 2.43 -6.20 11.82
C THR A 36 1.75 -4.96 11.21
N GLY A 37 0.71 -5.18 10.39
CA GLY A 37 0.03 -4.14 9.60
C GLY A 37 0.62 -3.95 8.20
N SER A 38 -0.14 -3.36 7.28
CA SER A 38 0.40 -2.95 5.98
C SER A 38 1.48 -1.86 6.15
N GLU A 39 2.66 -2.01 5.53
CA GLU A 39 3.68 -0.97 5.39
C GLU A 39 3.24 0.19 4.47
N LEU A 40 2.02 0.68 4.64
CA LEU A 40 1.68 2.02 4.19
C LEU A 40 2.39 2.98 5.15
N ARG A 41 3.67 3.26 4.85
CA ARG A 41 4.29 4.51 5.29
C ARG A 41 3.30 5.64 4.95
N PRO A 42 3.11 6.63 5.84
CA PRO A 42 2.39 7.83 5.47
C PRO A 42 3.00 8.34 4.16
N ARG A 43 2.23 8.29 3.06
CA ARG A 43 2.66 8.85 1.77
C ARG A 43 2.62 10.37 1.77
N THR A 44 2.36 10.99 2.92
CA THR A 44 2.20 12.43 3.06
C THR A 44 2.91 12.86 4.34
N PRO A 45 3.94 13.71 4.27
CA PRO A 45 4.34 14.53 5.42
C PRO A 45 3.12 15.32 5.91
N LEU A 46 3.09 15.68 7.19
CA LEU A 46 2.06 16.55 7.75
C LEU A 46 1.81 17.74 6.82
N CYS A 47 0.54 18.02 6.51
CA CYS A 47 0.22 19.38 6.13
C CYS A 47 0.35 20.23 7.39
N LYS A 48 1.09 21.34 7.31
CA LYS A 48 1.27 22.31 8.40
C LYS A 48 -0.04 22.67 9.10
N ALA A 49 -1.14 22.70 8.34
CA ALA A 49 -2.48 23.00 8.83
C ALA A 49 -3.00 22.06 9.95
N THR A 50 -2.72 20.75 9.91
CA THR A 50 -3.19 19.82 10.96
C THR A 50 -2.42 20.00 12.26
N ALA A 51 -1.12 20.27 12.21
CA ALA A 51 -0.32 20.59 13.40
C ALA A 51 -0.76 21.93 14.01
N ASP A 52 -0.89 22.96 13.18
CA ASP A 52 -1.32 24.29 13.62
C ASP A 52 -2.72 24.23 14.28
N HIS A 53 -3.63 23.44 13.73
CA HIS A 53 -4.96 23.21 14.29
C HIS A 53 -4.92 22.59 15.70
N GLN A 54 -4.13 21.53 15.90
CA GLN A 54 -4.00 20.87 17.21
C GLN A 54 -3.31 21.75 18.26
N ILE A 55 -2.31 22.55 17.85
CA ILE A 55 -1.69 23.55 18.74
C ILE A 55 -2.72 24.60 19.15
N THR A 56 -3.54 25.06 18.21
CA THR A 56 -4.58 26.07 18.50
C THR A 56 -5.65 25.52 19.44
N LEU A 57 -6.08 24.26 19.27
CA LEU A 57 -6.98 23.58 20.22
C LEU A 57 -6.37 23.44 21.62
N ALA A 58 -5.08 23.07 21.71
CA ALA A 58 -4.38 22.99 22.99
C ALA A 58 -4.32 24.36 23.69
N ARG A 59 -4.07 25.44 22.93
CA ARG A 59 -4.11 26.82 23.43
C ARG A 59 -5.50 27.21 23.92
N ALA A 60 -6.54 26.90 23.15
CA ALA A 60 -7.93 27.14 23.54
C ALA A 60 -8.27 26.50 24.90
N ALA A 61 -7.94 25.22 25.06
CA ALA A 61 -8.18 24.51 26.32
C ALA A 61 -7.39 25.10 27.48
N ALA A 62 -6.11 25.43 27.29
CA ALA A 62 -5.28 26.06 28.32
C ALA A 62 -5.83 27.43 28.74
N LEU A 63 -6.32 28.24 27.78
CA LEU A 63 -6.98 29.52 28.05
C LEU A 63 -8.28 29.34 28.84
N ILE A 64 -9.11 28.37 28.46
CA ILE A 64 -10.36 28.04 29.17
C ILE A 64 -10.07 27.60 30.60
N ILE A 65 -9.10 26.70 30.81
CA ILE A 65 -8.69 26.25 32.15
C ILE A 65 -8.25 27.42 33.00
N ARG A 66 -7.35 28.27 32.48
CA ARG A 66 -6.82 29.44 33.19
C ARG A 66 -7.91 30.46 33.52
N ALA A 67 -8.79 30.78 32.57
CA ALA A 67 -9.90 31.70 32.77
C ALA A 67 -10.89 31.17 33.81
N SER A 68 -11.25 29.89 33.73
CA SER A 68 -12.18 29.27 34.66
C SER A 68 -11.62 29.24 36.08
N LEU A 69 -10.35 28.84 36.26
CA LEU A 69 -9.72 28.85 37.60
C LEU A 69 -9.68 30.25 38.23
N ASN A 70 -9.52 31.31 37.42
CA ASN A 70 -9.53 32.69 37.90
C ASN A 70 -10.96 33.21 38.21
N ASN A 71 -11.96 32.75 37.47
CA ASN A 71 -13.35 33.23 37.59
C ASN A 71 -14.18 32.42 38.59
N ILE A 72 -13.83 31.16 38.88
CA ILE A 72 -14.53 30.31 39.85
C ILE A 72 -14.77 31.00 41.22
N PRO A 73 -13.78 31.70 41.82
CA PRO A 73 -13.99 32.45 43.06
C PRO A 73 -14.91 33.69 42.93
N LEU A 74 -15.10 34.19 41.70
CA LEU A 74 -15.97 35.34 41.39
C LEU A 74 -17.40 34.88 41.07
N ASP A 75 -17.54 33.76 40.35
CA ASP A 75 -18.82 33.19 39.92
C ASP A 75 -19.54 32.44 41.05
N ILE A 76 -18.80 32.03 42.09
CA ILE A 76 -19.29 31.22 43.20
C ILE A 76 -18.88 31.89 44.53
N PRO A 77 -19.80 32.62 45.19
CA PRO A 77 -19.55 33.16 46.53
C PRO A 77 -19.21 32.02 47.50
N ASP A 78 -18.12 32.18 48.26
CA ASP A 78 -17.62 31.19 49.22
C ASP A 78 -17.21 29.83 48.63
N PHE A 79 -16.71 29.80 47.39
CA PHE A 79 -16.14 28.60 46.78
C PHE A 79 -15.00 28.03 47.65
N ASP A 80 -15.22 26.82 48.16
CA ASP A 80 -14.26 26.08 48.94
C ASP A 80 -13.89 24.80 48.19
N PRO A 81 -12.68 24.72 47.60
CA PRO A 81 -12.19 23.54 46.90
C PRO A 81 -12.21 22.26 47.76
N SER A 82 -12.15 22.39 49.09
CA SER A 82 -12.14 21.24 50.00
C SER A 82 -13.51 20.54 50.08
N LYS A 83 -14.60 21.22 49.69
CA LYS A 83 -15.95 20.67 49.64
C LYS A 83 -16.25 19.87 48.37
N LEU A 84 -15.37 19.91 47.37
CA LEU A 84 -15.52 19.09 46.17
C LEU A 84 -15.33 17.61 46.51
N THR A 85 -16.20 16.75 45.96
CA THR A 85 -16.16 15.30 46.16
C THR A 85 -16.11 14.55 44.82
N GLY A 86 -15.59 13.32 44.85
CA GLY A 86 -15.49 12.43 43.69
C GLY A 86 -14.73 13.05 42.52
N PHE A 87 -15.21 12.78 41.31
CA PHE A 87 -14.56 13.17 40.06
C PHE A 87 -14.31 14.68 39.91
N ARG A 88 -15.20 15.52 40.45
CA ARG A 88 -15.10 17.00 40.36
C ARG A 88 -13.89 17.53 41.12
N LYS A 89 -13.57 16.93 42.26
CA LYS A 89 -12.36 17.25 43.03
C LYS A 89 -11.11 16.93 42.21
N GLN A 90 -11.07 15.76 41.58
CA GLN A 90 -9.93 15.30 40.81
C GLN A 90 -9.73 16.12 39.53
N LEU A 91 -10.82 16.44 38.82
CA LEU A 91 -10.81 17.36 37.68
C LEU A 91 -10.23 18.73 38.05
N TYR A 92 -10.69 19.30 39.17
CA TYR A 92 -10.19 20.59 39.66
C TYR A 92 -8.70 20.54 40.01
N GLN A 93 -8.25 19.49 40.71
CA GLN A 93 -6.84 19.29 41.04
C GLN A 93 -5.97 19.14 39.79
N TRP A 94 -6.43 18.37 38.79
CA TRP A 94 -5.74 18.23 37.51
C TRP A 94 -5.64 19.57 36.77
N MET A 95 -6.73 20.34 36.71
CA MET A 95 -6.73 21.67 36.08
C MET A 95 -5.71 22.61 36.74
N GLN A 96 -5.63 22.61 38.06
CA GLN A 96 -4.62 23.40 38.80
C GLN A 96 -3.20 22.94 38.47
N ALA A 97 -2.94 21.64 38.54
CA ALA A 97 -1.63 21.07 38.24
C ALA A 97 -1.19 21.37 36.81
N TYR A 98 -2.10 21.23 35.83
CA TYR A 98 -1.85 21.56 34.44
C TYR A 98 -1.56 23.05 34.26
N ASN A 99 -2.37 23.94 34.83
CA ASN A 99 -2.18 25.40 34.70
C ASN A 99 -0.81 25.86 35.24
N SER A 100 -0.32 25.25 36.31
CA SER A 100 1.00 25.53 36.90
C SER A 100 2.17 24.82 36.19
N SER A 101 1.91 23.85 35.32
CA SER A 101 2.91 23.03 34.65
C SER A 101 3.76 23.80 33.63
N GLN A 102 4.94 23.27 33.30
CA GLN A 102 5.77 23.78 32.22
C GLN A 102 5.06 23.66 30.85
N ALA A 103 4.23 22.62 30.66
CA ALA A 103 3.49 22.41 29.42
C ALA A 103 2.50 23.55 29.15
N SER A 104 1.72 23.98 30.15
CA SER A 104 0.82 25.14 30.04
C SER A 104 1.58 26.42 29.70
N LYS A 105 2.71 26.67 30.39
CA LYS A 105 3.56 27.85 30.14
C LYS A 105 4.12 27.88 28.72
N LEU A 106 4.52 26.72 28.17
CA LEU A 106 5.01 26.62 26.79
C LEU A 106 3.89 26.86 25.77
N VAL A 107 2.71 26.28 25.98
CA VAL A 107 1.56 26.44 25.07
C VAL A 107 1.08 27.89 25.00
N LEU A 108 1.16 28.62 26.11
CA LEU A 108 0.68 30.00 26.24
C LEU A 108 1.79 31.07 26.14
N GLY A 109 3.06 30.68 26.02
CA GLY A 109 4.21 31.58 26.20
C GLY A 109 4.31 32.71 25.19
N ASP A 110 3.81 32.51 23.98
CA ASP A 110 3.79 33.45 22.86
C ASP A 110 2.38 34.01 22.57
N VAL A 111 1.38 33.67 23.40
CA VAL A 111 -0.02 34.04 23.18
C VAL A 111 -0.31 35.42 23.76
N THR A 112 -0.55 36.40 22.89
CA THR A 112 -0.94 37.76 23.27
C THR A 112 -2.43 37.85 23.61
N MET A 113 -2.86 38.99 24.18
CA MET A 113 -4.29 39.24 24.46
C MET A 113 -5.15 39.27 23.19
N THR A 114 -4.63 39.79 22.07
CA THR A 114 -5.33 39.79 20.78
C THR A 114 -5.53 38.37 20.25
N VAL A 115 -4.48 37.54 20.29
CA VAL A 115 -4.56 36.11 19.92
C VAL A 115 -5.51 35.35 20.84
N THR A 116 -5.57 35.69 22.13
CA THR A 116 -6.52 35.11 23.09
C THR A 116 -7.97 35.36 22.66
N ILE A 117 -8.32 36.60 22.31
CA ILE A 117 -9.67 36.97 21.85
C ILE A 117 -10.00 36.25 20.55
N GLU A 118 -9.05 36.18 19.62
CA GLU A 118 -9.22 35.48 18.34
C GLU A 118 -9.50 33.97 18.53
N ILE A 119 -8.70 33.29 19.36
CA ILE A 119 -8.87 31.86 19.63
C ILE A 119 -10.24 31.60 20.29
N LEU A 120 -10.58 32.35 21.35
CA LEU A 120 -11.83 32.13 22.08
C LEU A 120 -13.08 32.49 21.26
N SER A 121 -13.01 33.52 20.41
CA SER A 121 -14.13 33.91 19.53
C SER A 121 -14.32 32.97 18.33
N SER A 122 -13.29 32.19 17.97
CA SER A 122 -13.33 31.26 16.84
C SER A 122 -13.56 29.80 17.23
N LEU A 123 -13.75 29.46 18.51
CA LEU A 123 -13.89 28.08 19.01
C LEU A 123 -14.88 27.22 18.20
N THR A 124 -16.07 27.74 17.90
CA THR A 124 -17.09 26.99 17.13
C THR A 124 -16.72 26.74 15.68
N ARG A 125 -15.72 27.45 15.15
CA ARG A 125 -15.15 27.24 13.80
C ARG A 125 -13.95 26.28 13.81
N MET A 126 -13.50 25.83 14.98
CA MET A 126 -12.36 24.94 15.17
C MET A 126 -12.75 23.46 15.23
N GLY A 127 -13.80 23.07 14.51
CA GLY A 127 -14.26 21.68 14.50
C GLY A 127 -15.05 21.30 15.77
N VAL A 128 -15.27 20.00 15.94
CA VAL A 128 -16.17 19.46 16.97
C VAL A 128 -15.59 19.64 18.37
N GLU A 129 -14.28 19.51 18.51
CA GLU A 129 -13.53 19.77 19.75
C GLU A 129 -13.75 21.21 20.23
N GLY A 130 -13.67 22.17 19.30
CA GLY A 130 -13.92 23.58 19.58
C GLY A 130 -15.38 23.86 19.98
N GLU A 131 -16.35 23.21 19.33
CA GLU A 131 -17.77 23.27 19.74
C GLU A 131 -17.97 22.75 21.18
N ILE A 132 -17.35 21.63 21.54
CA ILE A 132 -17.42 21.06 22.89
C ILE A 132 -16.78 22.01 23.91
N LEU A 133 -15.58 22.51 23.61
CA LEU A 133 -14.87 23.47 24.48
C LEU A 133 -15.68 24.77 24.68
N ALA A 134 -16.35 25.26 23.65
CA ALA A 134 -17.23 26.43 23.74
C ALA A 134 -18.45 26.20 24.64
N LYS A 135 -18.91 24.96 24.80
CA LYS A 135 -19.98 24.58 25.73
C LYS A 135 -19.47 24.36 27.14
N PHE A 136 -18.33 23.70 27.31
CA PHE A 136 -17.76 23.41 28.62
C PHE A 136 -17.20 24.65 29.30
N GLY A 137 -16.48 25.52 28.58
CA GLY A 137 -15.81 26.68 29.19
C GLY A 137 -16.71 27.54 30.07
N PRO A 138 -17.85 28.06 29.57
CA PRO A 138 -18.77 28.88 30.37
C PRO A 138 -19.48 28.12 31.50
N ASN A 139 -19.61 26.79 31.41
CA ASN A 139 -20.35 25.98 32.36
C ASN A 139 -19.44 25.29 33.39
N LEU A 140 -18.12 25.49 33.32
CA LEU A 140 -17.16 24.70 34.11
C LEU A 140 -17.33 24.90 35.62
N GLY A 141 -17.64 26.13 36.07
CA GLY A 141 -17.96 26.41 37.47
C GLY A 141 -19.20 25.66 37.95
N ALA A 142 -20.27 25.67 37.16
CA ALA A 142 -21.52 24.96 37.46
C ALA A 142 -21.35 23.43 37.45
N ILE A 143 -20.52 22.90 36.53
CA ILE A 143 -20.16 21.48 36.49
C ILE A 143 -19.41 21.07 37.78
N LEU A 144 -18.46 21.89 38.24
CA LEU A 144 -17.72 21.64 39.48
C LEU A 144 -18.60 21.72 40.73
N GLN A 145 -19.63 22.57 40.74
CA GLN A 145 -20.65 22.59 41.79
C GLN A 145 -21.62 21.40 41.74
N GLY A 146 -21.72 20.74 40.58
CA GLY A 146 -22.70 19.69 40.33
C GLY A 146 -24.10 20.18 40.02
N THR A 147 -24.26 21.46 39.67
CA THR A 147 -25.55 22.02 39.24
C THR A 147 -25.86 21.71 37.78
N ILE A 148 -24.83 21.43 36.96
CA ILE A 148 -24.95 21.00 35.56
C ILE A 148 -24.26 19.64 35.39
N ASP A 149 -24.96 18.70 34.77
CA ASP A 149 -24.38 17.45 34.28
C ASP A 149 -23.69 17.69 32.93
N PRO A 150 -22.38 17.40 32.79
CA PRO A 150 -21.68 17.57 31.52
C PRO A 150 -22.04 16.54 30.44
N MET A 151 -22.60 15.37 30.80
CA MET A 151 -22.85 14.29 29.85
C MET A 151 -23.86 14.66 28.74
N PRO A 152 -25.02 15.28 29.04
CA PRO A 152 -25.92 15.79 28.01
C PRO A 152 -25.24 16.76 27.03
N LEU A 153 -24.36 17.63 27.52
CA LEU A 153 -23.62 18.59 26.68
C LEU A 153 -22.62 17.89 25.74
N LEU A 154 -22.02 16.79 26.19
CA LEU A 154 -21.07 15.99 25.42
C LEU A 154 -21.75 15.08 24.36
N LEU A 155 -22.91 14.54 24.70
CA LEU A 155 -23.64 13.56 23.88
C LEU A 155 -24.63 14.19 22.88
N GLU A 156 -25.11 15.41 23.15
CA GLU A 156 -26.01 16.14 22.25
C GLU A 156 -25.43 16.23 20.83
N SER A 157 -26.28 15.96 19.83
CA SER A 157 -25.90 15.94 18.41
C SER A 157 -24.70 15.05 18.09
N HIS A 158 -24.53 13.96 18.85
CA HIS A 158 -23.45 12.97 18.70
C HIS A 158 -22.04 13.60 18.67
N ARG A 159 -21.81 14.72 19.40
CA ARG A 159 -20.52 15.45 19.38
C ARG A 159 -19.35 14.55 19.75
N PHE A 160 -19.47 13.72 20.79
CA PHE A 160 -18.41 12.80 21.18
C PHE A 160 -18.02 11.80 20.08
N SER A 161 -19.01 11.17 19.46
CA SER A 161 -18.80 10.23 18.35
C SER A 161 -18.15 10.91 17.14
N ARG A 162 -18.66 12.09 16.73
CA ARG A 162 -18.09 12.88 15.63
C ARG A 162 -16.67 13.35 15.89
N MET A 163 -16.36 13.74 17.13
CA MET A 163 -15.00 14.08 17.56
C MET A 163 -14.07 12.89 17.34
N GLN A 164 -14.43 11.71 17.84
CA GLN A 164 -13.59 10.51 17.69
C GLN A 164 -13.37 10.10 16.23
N ASP A 165 -14.39 10.25 15.38
CA ASP A 165 -14.28 9.96 13.95
C ASP A 165 -13.41 10.97 13.21
N GLY A 166 -13.27 12.20 13.72
CA GLY A 166 -12.38 13.23 13.18
C GLY A 166 -10.90 13.03 13.52
N ILE A 167 -10.58 12.23 14.54
CA ILE A 167 -9.19 12.03 15.00
C ILE A 167 -8.48 11.06 14.05
N GLU A 168 -7.56 11.58 13.24
CA GLU A 168 -6.76 10.79 12.28
C GLU A 168 -6.06 9.58 12.93
N LEU A 169 -5.55 9.75 14.14
CA LEU A 169 -4.86 8.71 14.89
C LEU A 169 -5.79 7.53 15.25
N MET A 170 -7.04 7.83 15.61
CA MET A 170 -8.08 6.84 15.88
C MET A 170 -8.49 6.11 14.60
N GLN A 171 -8.60 6.81 13.47
CA GLN A 171 -8.88 6.18 12.18
C GLN A 171 -7.79 5.19 11.78
N LYS A 172 -6.51 5.55 11.96
CA LYS A 172 -5.36 4.67 11.71
C LYS A 172 -5.39 3.44 12.61
N MET A 173 -5.64 3.65 13.90
CA MET A 173 -5.77 2.57 14.88
C MET A 173 -6.92 1.61 14.52
N ARG A 174 -8.10 2.14 14.17
CA ARG A 174 -9.25 1.34 13.73
C ARG A 174 -8.96 0.55 12.45
N SER A 175 -8.31 1.17 11.48
CA SER A 175 -7.91 0.48 10.24
C SER A 175 -6.95 -0.67 10.51
N HIS A 176 -6.00 -0.49 11.42
CA HIS A 176 -5.06 -1.53 11.83
C HIS A 176 -5.76 -2.67 12.57
N LEU A 177 -6.63 -2.34 13.54
CA LEU A 177 -7.44 -3.31 14.27
C LEU A 177 -8.32 -4.13 13.30
N LYS A 178 -8.98 -3.46 12.35
CA LYS A 178 -9.83 -4.11 11.33
C LYS A 178 -9.05 -5.17 10.54
N GLN A 179 -7.89 -4.79 10.02
CA GLN A 179 -7.05 -5.69 9.23
C GLN A 179 -6.60 -6.91 10.03
N TYR A 180 -6.15 -6.69 11.27
CA TYR A 180 -5.78 -7.77 12.17
C TYR A 180 -6.96 -8.71 12.47
N LEU A 181 -8.12 -8.16 12.81
CA LEU A 181 -9.32 -8.95 13.13
C LEU A 181 -9.84 -9.74 11.93
N SER A 182 -9.75 -9.19 10.71
CA SER A 182 -10.06 -9.94 9.49
C SER A 182 -9.13 -11.15 9.34
N SER A 183 -7.81 -10.96 9.44
CA SER A 183 -6.86 -12.08 9.41
C SER A 183 -7.08 -13.10 10.53
N TYR A 184 -7.44 -12.64 11.73
CA TYR A 184 -7.77 -13.53 12.85
C TYR A 184 -9.04 -14.35 12.56
N ALA A 185 -10.08 -13.71 12.04
CA ALA A 185 -11.35 -14.36 11.73
C ALA A 185 -11.23 -15.35 10.56
N THR A 186 -10.33 -15.12 9.61
CA THR A 186 -10.06 -16.11 8.56
C THR A 186 -9.36 -17.34 9.12
N LYS A 187 -8.47 -17.17 10.10
CA LYS A 187 -7.74 -18.27 10.74
C LYS A 187 -8.62 -19.07 11.70
N LYS A 188 -9.40 -18.38 12.52
CA LYS A 188 -10.20 -18.96 13.59
C LYS A 188 -11.62 -18.45 13.51
N GLN A 189 -12.58 -19.37 13.52
CA GLN A 189 -13.99 -19.02 13.61
C GLN A 189 -14.26 -18.24 14.90
N VAL A 190 -14.84 -17.05 14.76
CA VAL A 190 -15.19 -16.16 15.88
C VAL A 190 -16.68 -16.27 16.14
N LEU A 191 -17.08 -16.78 17.30
CA LEU A 191 -18.49 -16.99 17.64
C LEU A 191 -18.98 -15.97 18.68
N ASN A 192 -18.18 -15.70 19.71
CA ASN A 192 -18.59 -14.85 20.82
C ASN A 192 -17.64 -13.66 20.98
N VAL A 193 -18.20 -12.46 20.83
CA VAL A 193 -17.45 -11.19 20.99
C VAL A 193 -17.97 -10.43 22.21
N LEU A 194 -17.06 -9.94 23.04
CA LEU A 194 -17.35 -9.02 24.15
C LEU A 194 -16.64 -7.70 23.90
N GLU A 195 -17.40 -6.62 23.88
CA GLU A 195 -16.86 -5.26 23.81
C GLU A 195 -17.08 -4.57 25.16
N VAL A 196 -15.99 -4.13 25.79
CA VAL A 196 -15.97 -3.50 27.11
C VAL A 196 -15.69 -2.01 26.96
N GLY A 197 -16.49 -1.17 27.62
CA GLY A 197 -16.42 0.29 27.48
C GLY A 197 -17.00 0.76 26.15
N ALA A 198 -18.02 0.08 25.64
CA ALA A 198 -18.59 0.34 24.32
C ALA A 198 -19.13 1.77 24.16
N SER A 199 -19.56 2.44 25.24
CA SER A 199 -20.02 3.84 25.17
C SER A 199 -18.88 4.83 24.86
N THR A 200 -17.62 4.41 25.09
CA THR A 200 -16.45 5.27 24.95
C THR A 200 -15.80 5.21 23.57
N SER A 201 -16.31 4.41 22.63
CA SER A 201 -15.75 4.32 21.28
C SER A 201 -16.76 4.01 20.18
N ASN A 202 -16.40 4.37 18.94
CA ASN A 202 -17.10 3.94 17.72
C ASN A 202 -16.48 2.68 17.07
N ASN A 203 -15.85 1.79 17.85
CA ASN A 203 -15.15 0.63 17.27
C ASN A 203 -16.10 -0.52 16.90
N THR A 204 -17.31 -0.55 17.43
CA THR A 204 -18.32 -1.59 17.19
C THR A 204 -18.56 -1.89 15.70
N GLU A 205 -18.75 -0.86 14.86
CA GLU A 205 -19.00 -1.04 13.43
C GLU A 205 -17.79 -1.60 12.68
N ILE A 206 -16.59 -1.19 13.08
CA ILE A 206 -15.33 -1.68 12.50
C ILE A 206 -15.18 -3.19 12.70
N ILE A 207 -15.59 -3.68 13.87
CA ILE A 207 -15.54 -5.11 14.20
C ILE A 207 -16.61 -5.86 13.41
N PHE A 208 -17.81 -5.31 13.25
CA PHE A 208 -18.82 -5.90 12.37
C PHE A 208 -18.32 -6.01 10.93
N GLU A 209 -17.63 -5.00 10.42
CA GLU A 209 -17.04 -5.06 9.08
C GLU A 209 -15.91 -6.10 8.99
N ALA A 210 -15.08 -6.22 10.03
CA ALA A 210 -13.99 -7.19 10.08
C ALA A 210 -14.50 -8.64 10.13
N LEU A 211 -15.61 -8.86 10.84
CA LEU A 211 -16.22 -10.18 11.08
C LEU A 211 -17.39 -10.48 10.11
N ARG A 212 -17.59 -9.68 9.06
CA ARG A 212 -18.76 -9.79 8.17
C ARG A 212 -18.94 -11.15 7.50
N GLU A 213 -17.85 -11.91 7.35
CA GLU A 213 -17.82 -13.22 6.69
C GLU A 213 -18.03 -14.38 7.69
N GLN A 214 -18.04 -14.08 8.99
CA GLN A 214 -18.32 -15.06 10.04
C GLN A 214 -19.83 -15.28 10.18
N LYS A 215 -20.22 -16.54 10.36
CA LYS A 215 -21.62 -16.93 10.59
C LYS A 215 -21.88 -17.10 12.10
N ASP A 216 -23.09 -16.80 12.54
CA ASP A 216 -23.59 -17.03 13.91
C ASP A 216 -22.82 -16.29 15.03
N VAL A 217 -22.32 -15.08 14.74
CA VAL A 217 -21.62 -14.26 15.75
C VAL A 217 -22.59 -13.70 16.78
N SER A 218 -22.42 -14.05 18.06
CA SER A 218 -23.08 -13.44 19.21
C SER A 218 -22.21 -12.30 19.75
N TYR A 219 -22.78 -11.09 19.80
CA TYR A 219 -22.04 -9.88 20.18
C TYR A 219 -22.60 -9.28 21.47
N THR A 220 -21.76 -9.13 22.49
CA THR A 220 -22.14 -8.52 23.78
C THR A 220 -21.45 -7.17 23.94
N LEU A 221 -22.23 -6.09 23.89
CA LEU A 221 -21.77 -4.74 24.24
C LEU A 221 -21.91 -4.55 25.75
N THR A 222 -20.87 -4.01 26.36
CA THR A 222 -20.86 -3.75 27.79
C THR A 222 -20.26 -2.41 28.15
N ASP A 223 -20.76 -1.86 29.24
CA ASP A 223 -20.29 -0.63 29.86
C ASP A 223 -20.63 -0.66 31.37
N SER A 224 -20.02 0.21 32.17
CA SER A 224 -20.33 0.27 33.61
C SER A 224 -21.78 0.72 33.85
N SER A 225 -22.33 1.55 32.95
CA SER A 225 -23.71 2.02 32.98
C SER A 225 -24.51 1.54 31.77
N LEU A 226 -25.53 0.71 32.02
CA LEU A 226 -26.42 0.19 30.97
C LEU A 226 -27.23 1.32 30.30
N SER A 227 -27.68 2.32 31.05
CA SER A 227 -28.47 3.43 30.49
C SER A 227 -27.65 4.28 29.52
N VAL A 228 -26.39 4.55 29.83
CA VAL A 228 -25.46 5.27 28.94
C VAL A 228 -25.17 4.42 27.70
N LEU A 229 -25.00 3.11 27.87
CA LEU A 229 -24.81 2.20 26.74
C LEU A 229 -26.00 2.19 25.78
N GLU A 230 -27.22 2.07 26.31
CA GLU A 230 -28.46 2.12 25.52
C GLU A 230 -28.61 3.45 24.76
N GLN A 231 -28.27 4.58 25.41
CA GLN A 231 -28.33 5.89 24.77
C GLN A 231 -27.26 6.07 23.69
N THR A 232 -26.04 5.63 23.94
CA THR A 232 -24.91 5.83 23.01
C THR A 232 -24.94 4.86 21.82
N LYS A 233 -25.56 3.69 21.97
CA LYS A 233 -25.67 2.65 20.92
C LYS A 233 -27.08 2.51 20.37
N SER A 234 -27.95 3.50 20.59
CA SER A 234 -29.36 3.49 20.16
C SER A 234 -29.55 3.33 18.64
N SER A 235 -28.55 3.73 17.84
CA SER A 235 -28.55 3.59 16.37
C SER A 235 -28.18 2.18 15.89
N ILE A 236 -27.65 1.32 16.77
CA ILE A 236 -27.16 -0.01 16.42
C ILE A 236 -28.17 -1.05 16.90
N THR A 237 -29.08 -1.46 16.01
CA THR A 237 -30.04 -2.54 16.28
C THR A 237 -29.74 -3.75 15.41
N LYS A 238 -29.36 -4.87 16.01
CA LYS A 238 -29.18 -6.16 15.33
C LYS A 238 -29.62 -7.30 16.26
N ASP A 239 -30.23 -8.35 15.70
CA ASP A 239 -30.82 -9.46 16.48
C ASP A 239 -29.81 -10.26 17.30
N PHE A 240 -28.53 -10.24 16.91
CA PHE A 240 -27.45 -10.95 17.59
C PHE A 240 -26.72 -10.09 18.65
N LEU A 241 -27.15 -8.84 18.86
CA LEU A 241 -26.55 -7.89 19.79
C LEU A 241 -27.18 -7.97 21.17
N LYS A 242 -26.35 -8.10 22.21
CA LYS A 242 -26.78 -8.09 23.62
C LYS A 242 -26.14 -6.90 24.34
N LEU A 243 -26.95 -6.14 25.07
CA LEU A 243 -26.47 -5.07 25.94
C LEU A 243 -26.42 -5.60 27.38
N LYS A 244 -25.33 -5.38 28.10
CA LYS A 244 -25.20 -5.79 29.50
C LYS A 244 -24.27 -4.86 30.28
N SER A 245 -24.57 -4.58 31.54
CA SER A 245 -23.65 -3.84 32.41
C SER A 245 -22.44 -4.71 32.78
N PHE A 246 -21.24 -4.13 32.73
CA PHE A 246 -20.01 -4.78 33.19
C PHE A 246 -19.06 -3.75 33.80
N ASP A 247 -18.75 -3.93 35.07
CA ASP A 247 -17.69 -3.21 35.76
C ASP A 247 -16.41 -4.04 35.72
N ILE A 248 -15.39 -3.51 35.04
CA ILE A 248 -14.11 -4.17 34.83
C ILE A 248 -13.31 -4.37 36.14
N ASN A 249 -13.63 -3.59 37.17
CA ASN A 249 -12.97 -3.63 38.48
C ASN A 249 -13.52 -4.72 39.41
N ARG A 250 -14.64 -5.35 39.03
CA ARG A 250 -15.30 -6.39 39.83
C ARG A 250 -15.23 -7.73 39.12
N ASP A 251 -15.31 -8.82 39.88
CA ASP A 251 -15.29 -10.16 39.29
C ASP A 251 -16.40 -10.34 38.24
N ALA A 252 -16.03 -10.83 37.06
CA ALA A 252 -16.96 -10.96 35.94
C ALA A 252 -17.98 -12.09 36.14
N ILE A 253 -17.60 -13.15 36.86
CA ILE A 253 -18.46 -14.30 37.11
C ILE A 253 -19.57 -13.92 38.10
N GLU A 254 -19.24 -13.15 39.13
CA GLU A 254 -20.23 -12.59 40.05
C GLU A 254 -21.23 -11.64 39.35
N GLN A 255 -20.81 -11.00 38.26
CA GLN A 255 -21.66 -10.16 37.40
C GLN A 255 -22.46 -10.99 36.36
N GLY A 256 -22.46 -12.31 36.48
CA GLY A 256 -23.24 -13.23 35.65
C GLY A 256 -22.68 -13.43 34.24
N PHE A 257 -21.37 -13.25 34.04
CA PHE A 257 -20.70 -13.68 32.81
C PHE A 257 -20.22 -15.13 32.94
N SER A 258 -20.31 -15.88 31.85
CA SER A 258 -19.84 -17.26 31.81
C SER A 258 -18.32 -17.29 31.57
N PRO A 259 -17.57 -18.14 32.28
CA PRO A 259 -16.13 -18.30 32.05
C PRO A 259 -15.86 -18.96 30.70
N ASN A 260 -14.67 -18.73 30.12
CA ASN A 260 -14.20 -19.31 28.86
C ASN A 260 -15.27 -19.33 27.76
N THR A 261 -15.92 -18.19 27.51
CA THR A 261 -17.05 -18.07 26.59
C THR A 261 -16.70 -17.25 25.35
N TYR A 262 -15.86 -16.23 25.49
CA TYR A 262 -15.59 -15.27 24.42
C TYR A 262 -14.34 -15.64 23.63
N ASP A 263 -14.44 -15.53 22.30
CA ASP A 263 -13.32 -15.69 21.37
C ASP A 263 -12.52 -14.40 21.21
N LEU A 264 -13.20 -13.25 21.32
CA LEU A 264 -12.62 -11.93 21.21
C LEU A 264 -13.16 -11.02 22.32
N ILE A 265 -12.26 -10.40 23.07
CA ILE A 265 -12.58 -9.28 23.95
C ILE A 265 -11.92 -8.03 23.40
N LEU A 266 -12.71 -6.98 23.15
CA LEU A 266 -12.21 -5.64 22.89
C LEU A 266 -12.42 -4.76 24.13
N VAL A 267 -11.34 -4.16 24.63
CA VAL A 267 -11.40 -3.14 25.69
C VAL A 267 -11.16 -1.77 25.06
N ASN A 268 -12.18 -0.93 25.08
CA ASN A 268 -12.17 0.40 24.50
C ASN A 268 -11.79 1.47 25.51
N ASN A 269 -10.61 2.07 25.37
CA ASN A 269 -10.12 3.28 26.04
C ASN A 269 -10.52 3.47 27.52
N ILE A 270 -10.80 2.40 28.27
CA ILE A 270 -11.25 2.43 29.67
C ILE A 270 -10.23 1.79 30.60
N LEU A 271 -9.03 1.43 30.13
CA LEU A 271 -7.99 0.91 31.03
C LEU A 271 -7.59 1.94 32.10
N HIS A 272 -7.76 3.23 31.80
CA HIS A 272 -7.61 4.30 32.76
C HIS A 272 -8.72 4.29 33.83
N THR A 273 -9.75 3.44 33.79
CA THR A 273 -10.78 3.26 34.83
C THR A 273 -10.50 2.03 35.70
N ALA A 274 -9.46 1.24 35.38
CA ALA A 274 -9.05 0.09 36.16
C ALA A 274 -8.38 0.47 37.49
N ASN A 275 -8.73 -0.16 38.60
CA ASN A 275 -8.07 -0.02 39.89
C ASN A 275 -6.71 -0.74 39.91
N SER A 276 -6.65 -1.89 39.25
CA SER A 276 -5.45 -2.70 39.07
C SER A 276 -5.47 -3.33 37.68
N LEU A 277 -4.44 -3.05 36.87
CA LEU A 277 -4.30 -3.65 35.54
C LEU A 277 -4.14 -5.17 35.64
N THR A 278 -3.41 -5.66 36.65
CA THR A 278 -3.20 -7.10 36.85
C THR A 278 -4.52 -7.81 37.17
N GLU A 279 -5.34 -7.27 38.07
CA GLU A 279 -6.63 -7.86 38.43
C GLU A 279 -7.62 -7.77 37.27
N THR A 280 -7.63 -6.64 36.56
CA THR A 280 -8.43 -6.44 35.35
C THR A 280 -8.10 -7.49 34.29
N LEU A 281 -6.81 -7.66 33.96
CA LEU A 281 -6.37 -8.66 32.99
C LEU A 281 -6.71 -10.08 33.45
N ALA A 282 -6.50 -10.39 34.73
CA ALA A 282 -6.89 -11.69 35.29
C ALA A 282 -8.41 -11.93 35.20
N ASN A 283 -9.22 -10.89 35.37
CA ASN A 283 -10.67 -10.97 35.25
C ASN A 283 -11.11 -11.19 33.79
N LEU A 284 -10.55 -10.44 32.85
CA LEU A 284 -10.79 -10.61 31.41
C LEU A 284 -10.31 -11.98 30.92
N ARG A 285 -9.21 -12.49 31.46
CA ARG A 285 -8.69 -13.83 31.15
C ARG A 285 -9.71 -14.92 31.47
N LYS A 286 -10.46 -14.82 32.58
CA LYS A 286 -11.51 -15.80 32.95
C LYS A 286 -12.59 -15.94 31.89
N LEU A 287 -12.85 -14.86 31.13
CA LEU A 287 -13.91 -14.80 30.13
C LEU A 287 -13.47 -15.32 28.76
N LEU A 288 -12.20 -15.18 28.40
CA LEU A 288 -11.64 -15.65 27.13
C LEU A 288 -11.46 -17.17 27.10
N VAL A 289 -11.86 -17.80 26.01
CA VAL A 289 -11.44 -19.17 25.69
C VAL A 289 -9.92 -19.22 25.50
N PRO A 290 -9.25 -20.36 25.75
CA PRO A 290 -7.90 -20.57 25.28
C PRO A 290 -7.77 -20.25 23.78
N GLY A 291 -6.74 -19.47 23.43
CA GLY A 291 -6.53 -18.98 22.06
C GLY A 291 -7.50 -17.87 21.62
N GLY A 292 -8.36 -17.40 22.53
CA GLY A 292 -9.14 -16.18 22.34
C GLY A 292 -8.23 -14.95 22.41
N VAL A 293 -8.63 -13.88 21.74
CA VAL A 293 -7.83 -12.66 21.62
C VAL A 293 -8.36 -11.58 22.54
N LEU A 294 -7.44 -10.94 23.26
CA LEU A 294 -7.65 -9.68 23.95
C LEU A 294 -7.08 -8.55 23.08
N ALA A 295 -7.96 -7.66 22.62
CA ALA A 295 -7.60 -6.42 21.97
C ALA A 295 -7.88 -5.26 22.94
N MET A 296 -6.90 -4.41 23.18
CA MET A 296 -7.06 -3.20 24.01
C MET A 296 -6.64 -2.00 23.18
N VAL A 297 -7.55 -1.05 23.03
CA VAL A 297 -7.33 0.13 22.19
C VAL A 297 -7.60 1.38 22.99
N GLY A 298 -6.79 2.41 22.80
CA GLY A 298 -6.96 3.63 23.57
C GLY A 298 -5.96 4.70 23.24
N VAL A 299 -5.99 5.77 24.04
CA VAL A 299 -5.07 6.91 23.94
C VAL A 299 -4.11 6.88 25.12
N SER A 300 -2.81 7.06 24.88
CA SER A 300 -1.77 7.08 25.92
C SER A 300 -1.31 8.50 26.25
N ASP A 301 -1.08 9.34 25.24
CA ASP A 301 -0.74 10.75 25.41
C ASP A 301 -1.83 11.60 24.78
N ILE A 302 -2.34 12.56 25.55
CA ILE A 302 -3.56 13.28 25.22
C ILE A 302 -3.30 14.78 25.31
N SER A 303 -3.68 15.53 24.27
CA SER A 303 -3.61 16.99 24.30
C SER A 303 -4.48 17.55 25.44
N PRO A 304 -4.15 18.71 26.02
CA PRO A 304 -4.92 19.27 27.13
C PRO A 304 -6.40 19.52 26.77
N ALA A 305 -6.72 19.70 25.49
CA ALA A 305 -8.11 19.80 25.02
C ALA A 305 -8.89 18.50 25.26
N TYR A 306 -8.33 17.37 24.82
CA TYR A 306 -8.96 16.07 25.03
C TYR A 306 -8.94 15.65 26.50
N SER A 307 -7.88 15.96 27.26
CA SER A 307 -7.84 15.68 28.70
C SER A 307 -8.94 16.44 29.45
N LEU A 308 -9.19 17.70 29.07
CA LEU A 308 -10.30 18.47 29.61
C LEU A 308 -11.66 17.89 29.20
N ILE A 309 -11.84 17.55 27.92
CA ILE A 309 -13.10 16.99 27.40
C ILE A 309 -13.44 15.66 28.06
N LEU A 310 -12.47 14.73 28.08
CA LEU A 310 -12.63 13.41 28.68
C LEU A 310 -12.79 13.51 30.19
N GLY A 311 -12.03 14.40 30.85
CA GLY A 311 -12.11 14.65 32.28
C GLY A 311 -13.49 15.13 32.79
N MET A 312 -14.42 15.47 31.90
CA MET A 312 -15.82 15.72 32.30
C MET A 312 -16.60 14.45 32.63
N ASN A 313 -16.09 13.27 32.25
CA ASN A 313 -16.69 11.99 32.57
C ASN A 313 -16.21 11.52 33.95
N GLU A 314 -17.15 11.18 34.84
CA GLU A 314 -16.83 10.71 36.19
C GLU A 314 -15.95 9.46 36.20
N ASN A 315 -16.12 8.58 35.20
CA ASN A 315 -15.37 7.33 35.09
C ASN A 315 -13.88 7.53 34.82
N MET A 316 -13.45 8.72 34.37
CA MET A 316 -12.01 9.03 34.22
C MET A 316 -11.27 9.07 35.55
N TRP A 317 -12.00 9.23 36.65
CA TRP A 317 -11.49 9.55 37.97
C TRP A 317 -11.84 8.40 38.94
N SER A 318 -10.90 8.00 39.79
CA SER A 318 -11.13 6.95 40.80
C SER A 318 -10.61 7.43 42.14
N ASP A 319 -11.46 7.39 43.17
CA ASP A 319 -11.12 7.82 44.53
C ASP A 319 -10.19 6.83 45.26
N GLU A 320 -10.06 5.60 44.74
CA GLU A 320 -9.21 4.54 45.28
C GLU A 320 -7.75 4.62 44.78
N ARG A 321 -7.40 5.64 43.98
CA ARG A 321 -6.08 5.79 43.37
C ARG A 321 -5.20 6.83 44.05
N CYS A 322 -3.90 6.50 44.11
CA CYS A 322 -2.86 7.44 44.51
C CYS A 322 -2.22 8.19 43.31
N GLU A 323 -2.23 7.61 42.09
CA GLU A 323 -1.65 8.21 40.86
C GLU A 323 -2.40 7.73 39.58
N GLN A 324 -2.36 8.53 38.49
CA GLN A 324 -2.81 8.09 37.16
C GLN A 324 -1.91 6.94 36.69
N LEU A 325 -2.49 5.80 36.29
CA LEU A 325 -1.70 4.71 35.70
C LEU A 325 -1.15 5.18 34.35
N PRO A 326 0.17 5.41 34.21
CA PRO A 326 0.74 5.71 32.91
C PRO A 326 0.55 4.50 32.00
N CYS A 327 0.36 4.72 30.70
CA CYS A 327 0.37 3.62 29.73
C CYS A 327 1.70 2.85 29.91
N PRO A 328 1.66 1.54 30.23
CA PRO A 328 2.88 0.77 30.46
C PRO A 328 3.81 0.82 29.23
N SER A 329 5.12 0.78 29.45
CA SER A 329 6.07 0.52 28.36
C SER A 329 5.81 -0.86 27.74
N ASN A 330 6.29 -1.09 26.51
CA ASN A 330 6.12 -2.40 25.85
C ASN A 330 6.66 -3.56 26.71
N GLU A 331 7.78 -3.35 27.41
CA GLU A 331 8.34 -4.35 28.33
C GLU A 331 7.44 -4.61 29.54
N ALA A 332 6.85 -3.55 30.10
CA ALA A 332 5.93 -3.66 31.23
C ALA A 332 4.62 -4.35 30.82
N TRP A 333 4.06 -3.99 29.65
CA TRP A 333 2.91 -4.69 29.06
C TRP A 333 3.18 -6.17 28.87
N ASN A 334 4.33 -6.51 28.29
CA ASN A 334 4.68 -7.90 28.04
C ASN A 334 4.73 -8.71 29.34
N LYS A 335 5.35 -8.17 30.39
CA LYS A 335 5.41 -8.80 31.72
C LYS A 335 4.02 -8.94 32.37
N LEU A 336 3.19 -7.90 32.31
CA LEU A 336 1.83 -7.92 32.88
C LEU A 336 0.94 -8.98 32.21
N LEU A 337 0.95 -9.03 30.88
CA LEU A 337 0.19 -10.00 30.09
C LEU A 337 0.65 -11.43 30.36
N GLN A 338 1.96 -11.68 30.35
CA GLN A 338 2.52 -13.00 30.68
C GLN A 338 2.18 -13.43 32.11
N GLY A 339 2.25 -12.50 33.07
CA GLY A 339 1.88 -12.75 34.47
C GLY A 339 0.39 -13.07 34.68
N THR A 340 -0.47 -12.80 33.69
CA THR A 340 -1.93 -12.99 33.75
C THR A 340 -2.43 -14.03 32.74
N GLN A 341 -1.56 -14.97 32.36
CA GLN A 341 -1.85 -16.09 31.45
C GLN A 341 -2.24 -15.67 30.03
N PHE A 342 -1.60 -14.63 29.52
CA PHE A 342 -1.60 -14.27 28.11
C PHE A 342 -0.21 -14.45 27.47
N SER A 343 -0.14 -14.43 26.14
CA SER A 343 1.09 -14.62 25.35
C SER A 343 2.11 -13.48 25.43
N GLY A 344 1.75 -12.37 26.06
CA GLY A 344 2.52 -11.13 25.96
C GLY A 344 2.04 -10.28 24.78
N LEU A 345 2.92 -9.42 24.27
CA LEU A 345 2.59 -8.58 23.12
C LEU A 345 2.64 -9.38 21.82
N GLU A 346 1.51 -9.47 21.13
CA GLU A 346 1.47 -10.01 19.77
C GLU A 346 2.10 -9.01 18.77
N PRO A 347 2.66 -9.47 17.64
CA PRO A 347 3.23 -8.58 16.61
C PRO A 347 2.25 -7.54 16.06
N ALA A 348 0.96 -7.81 16.18
CA ALA A 348 -0.11 -6.89 15.82
C ALA A 348 -0.23 -5.69 16.78
N THR A 349 0.49 -5.71 17.91
CA THR A 349 0.56 -4.56 18.82
C THR A 349 1.23 -3.38 18.13
N LYS A 350 0.60 -2.21 18.19
CA LYS A 350 1.09 -1.01 17.53
C LYS A 350 0.73 0.26 18.29
N THR A 351 1.69 1.16 18.38
CA THR A 351 1.49 2.54 18.82
C THR A 351 1.43 3.44 17.59
N PHE A 352 0.56 4.45 17.66
CA PHE A 352 0.39 5.47 16.66
C PHE A 352 0.72 6.79 17.33
N ASP A 353 1.78 7.45 16.89
CA ASP A 353 2.25 8.70 17.51
C ASP A 353 2.01 9.90 16.59
N TYR A 354 1.67 11.01 17.23
CA TYR A 354 1.48 12.33 16.64
C TYR A 354 2.06 13.40 17.59
N ILE A 355 2.26 14.63 17.12
CA ILE A 355 2.80 15.70 17.97
C ILE A 355 1.85 15.95 19.14
N GLY A 356 2.27 15.56 20.35
CA GLY A 356 1.53 15.72 21.60
C GLY A 356 0.34 14.77 21.79
N GLN A 357 0.21 13.73 20.96
CA GLN A 357 -0.87 12.73 21.05
C GLN A 357 -0.38 11.35 20.64
N SER A 358 -0.79 10.30 21.36
CA SER A 358 -0.46 8.92 21.02
C SER A 358 -1.64 7.99 21.29
N CYS A 359 -1.92 7.07 20.37
CA CYS A 359 -2.88 5.99 20.54
C CYS A 359 -2.19 4.63 20.49
N TYR A 360 -2.79 3.62 21.10
CA TYR A 360 -2.28 2.26 21.09
C TYR A 360 -3.36 1.27 20.66
N CYS A 361 -2.90 0.18 20.06
CA CYS A 361 -3.63 -1.06 19.84
C CYS A 361 -2.76 -2.17 20.39
N VAL A 362 -3.08 -2.68 21.58
CA VAL A 362 -2.38 -3.80 22.23
C VAL A 362 -3.16 -5.07 21.95
N ILE A 363 -2.47 -6.08 21.44
CA ILE A 363 -3.06 -7.38 21.10
C ILE A 363 -2.34 -8.46 21.91
N SER A 364 -3.10 -9.35 22.52
CA SER A 364 -2.59 -10.50 23.26
C SER A 364 -3.52 -11.70 23.14
N THR A 365 -2.98 -12.91 23.28
CA THR A 365 -3.74 -14.17 23.15
C THR A 365 -3.85 -14.86 24.51
N ALA A 366 -5.03 -15.35 24.87
CA ALA A 366 -5.26 -16.09 26.11
C ALA A 366 -4.62 -17.49 26.05
N ILE A 367 -3.89 -17.87 27.10
CA ILE A 367 -3.16 -19.16 27.19
C ILE A 367 -3.80 -20.05 28.26
N ALA A 368 -4.11 -21.30 27.92
CA ALA A 368 -4.59 -22.31 28.88
C ALA A 368 -3.48 -22.78 29.82
N SER A 369 -2.30 -23.10 29.27
CA SER A 369 -1.14 -23.56 30.02
C SER A 369 0.14 -23.27 29.22
N THR A 370 1.21 -22.87 29.92
CA THR A 370 2.56 -22.78 29.35
C THR A 370 3.32 -24.07 29.67
N GLN A 371 3.65 -24.86 28.67
CA GLN A 371 4.47 -26.06 28.85
C GLN A 371 5.95 -25.75 28.69
N ARG A 372 6.81 -26.42 29.46
CA ARG A 372 8.25 -26.45 29.19
C ARG A 372 8.52 -27.56 28.19
N LEU A 373 8.93 -27.18 26.99
CA LEU A 373 9.23 -28.12 25.93
C LEU A 373 10.73 -28.43 25.85
N MET A 374 11.02 -29.61 25.32
CA MET A 374 12.34 -29.95 24.80
C MET A 374 12.24 -30.02 23.28
N VAL A 375 13.21 -29.43 22.58
CA VAL A 375 13.24 -29.39 21.12
C VAL A 375 14.33 -30.34 20.62
N ASN A 376 14.02 -31.22 19.68
CA ASN A 376 15.03 -32.03 19.00
C ASN A 376 15.16 -31.58 17.54
N ILE A 377 16.31 -31.05 17.17
CA ILE A 377 16.59 -30.50 15.85
C ILE A 377 17.25 -31.58 14.99
N LEU A 378 16.70 -31.80 13.80
CA LEU A 378 17.18 -32.77 12.82
C LEU A 378 17.71 -32.02 11.59
N PRO A 379 19.00 -31.66 11.55
CA PRO A 379 19.65 -31.15 10.35
C PRO A 379 19.72 -32.29 9.33
N GLY A 380 19.18 -32.11 8.12
CA GLY A 380 19.16 -33.10 7.05
C GLY A 380 20.49 -33.83 6.78
N SER A 381 20.43 -34.97 6.07
CA SER A 381 21.53 -35.95 5.99
C SER A 381 22.83 -35.46 5.33
N GLN A 382 22.85 -34.35 4.60
CA GLN A 382 24.02 -33.85 3.84
C GLN A 382 24.90 -32.83 4.60
N GLY A 383 24.65 -32.53 5.88
CA GLY A 383 25.57 -31.72 6.69
C GLY A 383 25.48 -30.20 6.50
N SER A 384 24.87 -29.74 5.40
CA SER A 384 24.69 -28.32 5.02
C SER A 384 24.00 -27.45 6.08
N MET A 385 23.08 -28.06 6.86
CA MET A 385 22.22 -27.36 7.81
C MET A 385 22.69 -27.41 9.28
N PHE A 386 23.82 -28.05 9.59
CA PHE A 386 24.29 -28.14 10.98
C PHE A 386 24.65 -26.77 11.58
N GLY A 387 25.29 -25.89 10.79
CA GLY A 387 25.61 -24.54 11.25
C GLY A 387 24.35 -23.70 11.56
N PHE A 388 23.25 -23.95 10.87
CA PHE A 388 21.97 -23.31 11.16
C PHE A 388 21.28 -23.96 12.38
N ALA A 389 21.35 -25.29 12.51
CA ALA A 389 20.87 -26.01 13.69
C ALA A 389 21.54 -25.54 14.99
N ASP A 390 22.86 -25.28 14.95
CA ASP A 390 23.61 -24.72 16.09
C ASP A 390 23.14 -23.31 16.47
N GLN A 391 22.88 -22.46 15.48
CA GLN A 391 22.32 -21.12 15.72
C GLN A 391 20.91 -21.21 16.34
N LEU A 392 20.07 -22.13 15.84
CA LEU A 392 18.73 -22.36 16.39
C LEU A 392 18.78 -22.90 17.82
N ALA A 393 19.67 -23.85 18.11
CA ALA A 393 19.87 -24.37 19.46
C ALA A 393 20.34 -23.28 20.42
N SER A 394 21.26 -22.41 19.98
CA SER A 394 21.74 -21.27 20.77
C SER A 394 20.60 -20.29 21.09
N ALA A 395 19.78 -19.95 20.09
CA ALA A 395 18.65 -19.05 20.27
C ALA A 395 17.54 -19.65 21.17
N LEU A 396 17.30 -20.96 21.10
CA LEU A 396 16.40 -21.66 22.02
C LEU A 396 16.91 -21.64 23.47
N ALA A 397 18.23 -21.77 23.66
CA ALA A 397 18.85 -21.70 24.98
C ALA A 397 18.72 -20.30 25.62
N GLU A 398 18.81 -19.22 24.83
CA GLU A 398 18.57 -17.85 25.31
C GLU A 398 17.14 -17.64 25.84
N LEU A 399 16.15 -18.34 25.26
CA LEU A 399 14.77 -18.37 25.74
C LEU A 399 14.51 -19.39 26.85
N GLY A 400 15.55 -20.08 27.34
CA GLY A 400 15.46 -21.10 28.38
C GLY A 400 14.76 -22.39 27.93
N THR A 401 14.72 -22.66 26.62
CA THR A 401 14.17 -23.90 26.05
C THR A 401 15.30 -24.91 25.82
N ALA A 402 15.18 -26.11 26.39
CA ALA A 402 16.19 -27.14 26.22
C ALA A 402 16.12 -27.71 24.79
N SER A 403 17.25 -27.79 24.10
CA SER A 403 17.34 -28.34 22.75
C SER A 403 18.47 -29.34 22.59
N THR A 404 18.25 -30.35 21.74
CA THR A 404 19.27 -31.32 21.30
C THR A 404 19.33 -31.34 19.78
N ILE A 405 20.50 -31.62 19.22
CA ILE A 405 20.70 -31.81 17.78
C ILE A 405 20.99 -33.31 17.57
N THR A 406 20.15 -33.98 16.77
CA THR A 406 20.29 -35.43 16.49
C THR A 406 20.41 -35.66 14.99
N PRO A 407 21.24 -36.60 14.51
CA PRO A 407 21.26 -37.01 13.10
C PRO A 407 19.88 -37.50 12.63
N THR A 408 19.61 -37.43 11.32
CA THR A 408 18.30 -37.73 10.71
C THR A 408 17.72 -39.12 11.06
N ARG A 409 18.57 -40.10 11.36
CA ARG A 409 18.12 -41.44 11.75
C ARG A 409 17.96 -41.53 13.27
N LEU A 410 16.70 -41.59 13.72
CA LEU A 410 16.34 -41.74 15.13
C LEU A 410 16.12 -43.21 15.49
N ASP A 411 16.87 -43.72 16.48
CA ASP A 411 16.71 -45.08 17.00
C ASP A 411 15.50 -45.21 17.96
N SER A 412 15.11 -44.11 18.62
CA SER A 412 13.94 -44.05 19.50
C SER A 412 13.30 -42.67 19.48
N ILE A 413 11.97 -42.64 19.57
CA ILE A 413 11.17 -41.40 19.59
C ILE A 413 10.46 -41.27 20.92
N SER A 414 10.53 -40.07 21.48
CA SER A 414 9.88 -39.70 22.73
C SER A 414 8.81 -38.66 22.45
N SER A 415 7.62 -38.87 23.01
CA SER A 415 6.49 -37.94 22.91
C SER A 415 6.72 -36.60 23.62
N ARG A 416 7.82 -36.45 24.38
CA ARG A 416 8.17 -35.20 25.09
C ARG A 416 8.90 -34.17 24.24
N PHE A 417 9.40 -34.55 23.06
CA PHE A 417 10.12 -33.63 22.18
C PHE A 417 9.22 -33.05 21.11
N VAL A 418 9.44 -31.77 20.80
CA VAL A 418 9.06 -31.20 19.51
C VAL A 418 10.20 -31.46 18.54
N TYR A 419 9.93 -32.21 17.48
CA TYR A 419 10.93 -32.53 16.46
C TYR A 419 10.93 -31.46 15.38
N VAL A 420 12.04 -30.75 15.20
CA VAL A 420 12.22 -29.71 14.18
C VAL A 420 13.05 -30.31 13.03
N VAL A 421 12.40 -30.54 11.90
CA VAL A 421 13.05 -31.07 10.69
C VAL A 421 13.52 -29.92 9.83
N LEU A 422 14.83 -29.84 9.57
CA LEU A 422 15.43 -28.89 8.63
C LEU A 422 15.68 -29.61 7.30
N ASP A 423 14.75 -29.43 6.38
CA ASP A 423 14.70 -30.16 5.11
C ASP A 423 15.14 -29.26 3.95
N ASP A 424 16.24 -29.65 3.31
CA ASP A 424 16.79 -28.99 2.12
C ASP A 424 16.46 -29.73 0.82
N GLY A 425 15.58 -30.73 0.89
CA GLY A 425 15.19 -31.58 -0.24
C GLY A 425 16.19 -32.69 -0.57
N SER A 426 17.32 -32.79 0.13
CA SER A 426 18.37 -33.77 -0.19
C SER A 426 18.12 -35.19 0.35
N SER A 427 17.37 -35.33 1.45
CA SER A 427 17.13 -36.60 2.14
C SER A 427 15.90 -37.36 1.63
N SER A 428 15.91 -38.70 1.64
CA SER A 428 14.69 -39.48 1.32
C SER A 428 13.64 -39.35 2.44
N LEU A 429 12.34 -39.43 2.11
CA LEU A 429 11.27 -39.49 3.13
C LEU A 429 11.36 -40.72 4.02
N SER A 430 11.92 -41.81 3.52
CA SER A 430 12.15 -43.03 4.28
C SER A 430 13.08 -42.82 5.49
N GLU A 431 13.92 -41.77 5.47
CA GLU A 431 14.76 -41.40 6.62
C GLU A 431 13.93 -40.86 7.79
N TYR A 432 12.73 -40.35 7.52
CA TYR A 432 11.84 -39.70 8.50
C TYR A 432 10.64 -40.55 8.92
N GLU A 433 10.47 -41.77 8.40
CA GLU A 433 9.33 -42.67 8.71
C GLU A 433 9.10 -42.85 10.22
N THR A 434 10.18 -42.88 11.00
CA THR A 434 10.08 -43.04 12.46
C THR A 434 9.26 -41.93 13.11
N LEU A 435 9.28 -40.70 12.57
CA LEU A 435 8.58 -39.51 13.11
C LEU A 435 7.06 -39.66 13.16
N HIS A 436 6.45 -40.66 12.50
CA HIS A 436 5.03 -40.99 12.70
C HIS A 436 4.68 -41.24 14.18
N LYS A 437 5.66 -41.69 14.97
CA LYS A 437 5.50 -41.96 16.41
C LYS A 437 5.68 -40.72 17.30
N ALA A 438 6.06 -39.57 16.74
CA ALA A 438 6.17 -38.33 17.49
C ALA A 438 4.78 -37.75 17.76
N ASN A 439 4.66 -36.85 18.76
CA ASN A 439 3.41 -36.10 18.98
C ASN A 439 3.44 -34.73 18.31
N SER A 440 4.62 -34.12 18.18
CA SER A 440 4.78 -32.75 17.71
C SER A 440 5.95 -32.65 16.74
N VAL A 441 5.68 -32.21 15.52
CA VAL A 441 6.67 -32.02 14.46
C VAL A 441 6.53 -30.63 13.85
N LEU A 442 7.64 -29.92 13.71
CA LEU A 442 7.78 -28.71 12.91
C LEU A 442 8.66 -29.04 11.70
N TRP A 443 8.07 -29.02 10.51
CA TRP A 443 8.77 -29.32 9.27
C TRP A 443 9.12 -28.03 8.53
N ILE A 444 10.41 -27.75 8.36
CA ILE A 444 10.90 -26.53 7.73
C ILE A 444 11.58 -26.89 6.42
N ASN A 445 10.98 -26.47 5.31
CA ASN A 445 11.52 -26.63 3.97
C ASN A 445 12.34 -25.38 3.61
N ILE A 446 13.66 -25.54 3.46
CA ILE A 446 14.61 -24.45 3.21
C ILE A 446 15.33 -24.70 1.87
N PRO A 447 15.32 -23.76 0.91
CA PRO A 447 16.10 -23.92 -0.32
C PRO A 447 17.60 -23.90 -0.01
N ALA A 448 18.33 -24.90 -0.53
CA ALA A 448 19.79 -24.94 -0.46
C ALA A 448 20.38 -25.14 -1.88
N GLY A 449 20.78 -24.05 -2.53
CA GLY A 449 21.41 -24.10 -3.86
C GLY A 449 20.44 -24.39 -5.01
N PHE A 450 20.94 -24.97 -6.11
CA PHE A 450 20.20 -25.20 -7.36
C PHE A 450 19.27 -26.45 -7.36
N SER A 451 19.07 -27.12 -6.22
CA SER A 451 18.18 -28.29 -6.15
C SER A 451 16.70 -27.88 -6.13
N ALA A 452 15.85 -28.70 -6.76
CA ALA A 452 14.40 -28.49 -6.73
C ALA A 452 13.88 -28.63 -5.29
N GLN A 453 13.11 -27.64 -4.81
CA GLN A 453 12.47 -27.69 -3.49
C GLN A 453 11.56 -28.91 -3.34
N ARG A 454 11.46 -29.46 -2.13
CA ARG A 454 10.52 -30.55 -1.83
C ARG A 454 9.08 -30.07 -1.98
N ASP A 455 8.25 -30.85 -2.67
CA ASP A 455 6.81 -30.62 -2.73
C ASP A 455 6.17 -30.89 -1.36
N MET A 456 5.67 -29.84 -0.72
CA MET A 456 5.02 -29.89 0.59
C MET A 456 3.68 -30.65 0.59
N ASN A 457 3.11 -30.96 -0.59
CA ASN A 457 1.99 -31.89 -0.69
C ASN A 457 2.39 -33.30 -0.27
N ILE A 458 3.64 -33.69 -0.49
CA ILE A 458 4.14 -35.00 -0.06
C ILE A 458 4.24 -35.05 1.47
N ILE A 459 4.71 -33.97 2.10
CA ILE A 459 4.70 -33.84 3.57
C ILE A 459 3.28 -33.86 4.12
N SER A 460 2.31 -33.32 3.39
CA SER A 460 0.91 -33.37 3.78
C SER A 460 0.34 -34.80 3.72
N ARG A 461 0.81 -35.65 2.80
CA ARG A 461 0.47 -37.08 2.78
C ARG A 461 1.09 -37.81 3.97
N PHE A 462 2.38 -37.58 4.23
CA PHE A 462 3.07 -38.08 5.42
C PHE A 462 2.32 -37.74 6.71
N ALA A 463 1.86 -36.49 6.85
CA ALA A 463 1.08 -36.05 8.00
C ALA A 463 -0.23 -36.82 8.18
N ARG A 464 -0.97 -37.03 7.08
CA ARG A 464 -2.24 -37.78 7.11
C ARG A 464 -2.03 -39.23 7.51
N ASP A 465 -0.95 -39.85 7.06
CA ASP A 465 -0.62 -41.23 7.43
C ASP A 465 -0.16 -41.32 8.89
N ALA A 466 0.67 -40.38 9.37
CA ALA A 466 1.02 -40.28 10.79
C ALA A 466 -0.21 -40.07 11.70
N GLN A 467 -1.19 -39.27 11.27
CA GLN A 467 -2.43 -39.04 12.01
C GLN A 467 -3.35 -40.27 12.09
N LYS A 468 -3.28 -41.20 11.13
CA LYS A 468 -4.01 -42.48 11.22
C LYS A 468 -3.46 -43.35 12.35
N ASP A 469 -2.16 -43.29 12.58
CA ASP A 469 -1.46 -44.11 13.58
C ASP A 469 -1.37 -43.43 14.95
N ASN A 470 -1.46 -42.09 15.01
CA ASN A 470 -1.40 -41.28 16.22
C ASN A 470 -2.37 -40.08 16.16
N GLU A 471 -3.52 -40.18 16.83
CA GLU A 471 -4.53 -39.12 16.89
C GLU A 471 -4.03 -37.81 17.54
N THR A 472 -2.94 -37.86 18.32
CA THR A 472 -2.35 -36.68 18.97
C THR A 472 -1.26 -36.01 18.15
N PHE A 473 -1.00 -36.49 16.93
CA PHE A 473 0.05 -35.98 16.05
C PHE A 473 -0.28 -34.56 15.54
N LYS A 474 0.55 -33.60 15.94
CA LYS A 474 0.53 -32.21 15.47
C LYS A 474 1.71 -31.94 14.54
N LEU A 475 1.42 -31.53 13.31
CA LEU A 475 2.41 -31.08 12.33
C LEU A 475 2.21 -29.62 11.96
N VAL A 476 3.26 -28.82 12.11
CA VAL A 476 3.36 -27.45 11.56
C VAL A 476 4.36 -27.46 10.42
N LYS A 477 4.03 -26.81 9.31
CA LYS A 477 4.85 -26.75 8.09
C LYS A 477 5.28 -25.30 7.83
N LEU A 478 6.57 -25.07 7.70
CA LEU A 478 7.13 -23.78 7.27
C LEU A 478 7.82 -23.97 5.91
N ASP A 479 7.29 -23.32 4.88
CA ASP A 479 7.81 -23.37 3.51
C ASP A 479 8.50 -22.05 3.17
N VAL A 480 9.83 -22.10 3.08
CA VAL A 480 10.67 -20.93 2.85
C VAL A 480 10.90 -20.78 1.33
N LYS A 481 10.42 -19.70 0.70
CA LYS A 481 10.52 -19.53 -0.76
C LYS A 481 11.72 -18.72 -1.25
N GLN A 482 12.51 -18.15 -0.34
CA GLN A 482 13.69 -17.35 -0.68
C GLN A 482 14.93 -17.82 0.09
N GLU A 483 16.11 -17.62 -0.49
CA GLU A 483 17.37 -17.78 0.23
C GLU A 483 17.60 -16.58 1.16
N TYR A 484 18.08 -16.84 2.37
CA TYR A 484 18.44 -15.82 3.35
C TYR A 484 19.96 -15.79 3.54
N PRO A 485 20.64 -14.68 3.20
CA PRO A 485 22.09 -14.57 3.39
C PRO A 485 22.50 -14.60 4.87
N GLU A 486 21.60 -14.16 5.75
CA GLU A 486 21.72 -14.27 7.21
C GLU A 486 20.43 -14.88 7.77
N TYR A 487 20.54 -15.95 8.56
CA TYR A 487 19.37 -16.66 9.08
C TYR A 487 18.69 -15.97 10.28
N ALA A 488 19.17 -14.81 10.73
CA ALA A 488 18.72 -14.17 11.96
C ALA A 488 17.20 -13.89 12.00
N ASP A 489 16.62 -13.47 10.88
CA ASP A 489 15.18 -13.22 10.83
C ASP A 489 14.36 -14.50 10.69
N LEU A 490 14.88 -15.53 10.00
CA LEU A 490 14.26 -16.86 9.94
C LEU A 490 14.24 -17.51 11.33
N LEU A 491 15.30 -17.34 12.13
CA LEU A 491 15.35 -17.80 13.53
C LEU A 491 14.22 -17.18 14.35
N LYS A 492 13.99 -15.88 14.25
CA LYS A 492 12.89 -15.20 14.97
C LYS A 492 11.53 -15.80 14.61
N VAL A 493 11.30 -16.09 13.32
CA VAL A 493 10.06 -16.72 12.86
C VAL A 493 9.91 -18.13 13.43
N ILE A 494 10.95 -18.97 13.33
CA ILE A 494 10.92 -20.35 13.84
C ILE A 494 10.69 -20.36 15.35
N MET A 495 11.41 -19.52 16.10
CA MET A 495 11.24 -19.40 17.55
C MET A 495 9.81 -19.00 17.91
N ARG A 496 9.21 -18.05 17.17
CA ARG A 496 7.82 -17.66 17.37
C ARG A 496 6.85 -18.80 17.04
N ILE A 497 7.09 -19.56 15.97
CA ILE A 497 6.27 -20.75 15.63
C ILE A 497 6.36 -21.77 16.76
N ILE A 498 7.55 -22.05 17.28
CA ILE A 498 7.75 -23.00 18.39
C ILE A 498 6.98 -22.53 19.63
N GLN A 499 7.11 -21.25 19.97
CA GLN A 499 6.41 -20.64 21.10
C GLN A 499 4.89 -20.73 20.96
N VAL A 500 4.35 -20.24 19.85
CA VAL A 500 2.90 -20.10 19.62
C VAL A 500 2.22 -21.44 19.38
N SER A 501 2.87 -22.35 18.65
CA SER A 501 2.23 -23.58 18.17
C SER A 501 2.44 -24.75 19.12
N PHE A 502 3.48 -24.73 19.95
CA PHE A 502 3.81 -25.88 20.79
C PHE A 502 3.96 -25.50 22.27
N GLN A 503 4.55 -24.36 22.61
CA GLN A 503 4.84 -24.01 24.01
C GLN A 503 3.64 -23.41 24.74
N GLU A 504 2.90 -22.55 24.05
CA GLU A 504 1.69 -21.91 24.54
C GLU A 504 0.48 -22.75 24.13
N ASP A 505 -0.15 -23.43 25.09
CA ASP A 505 -1.41 -24.09 24.80
C ASP A 505 -2.52 -23.04 24.63
N ARG A 506 -2.83 -22.76 23.36
CA ARG A 506 -3.89 -21.85 22.94
C ARG A 506 -5.21 -22.59 22.66
N GLY A 507 -5.39 -23.83 23.13
CA GLY A 507 -6.63 -24.61 22.95
C GLY A 507 -6.63 -25.49 21.69
N SER A 508 -7.43 -26.55 21.74
CA SER A 508 -7.41 -27.63 20.75
C SER A 508 -8.14 -27.25 19.46
N ARG A 509 -7.38 -26.96 18.40
CA ARG A 509 -7.69 -27.42 17.04
C ARG A 509 -6.38 -27.77 16.32
N MET A 510 -6.30 -29.02 15.87
CA MET A 510 -5.24 -29.53 15.01
C MET A 510 -5.41 -28.93 13.63
N GLU A 511 -4.62 -27.92 13.31
CA GLU A 511 -4.55 -27.38 11.96
C GLU A 511 -3.15 -27.62 11.42
N LEU A 512 -3.10 -28.22 10.23
CA LEU A 512 -1.91 -28.26 9.38
C LEU A 512 -1.54 -26.82 9.02
N GLU A 513 -0.94 -26.09 9.94
CA GLU A 513 -0.50 -24.72 9.70
C GLU A 513 0.60 -24.76 8.65
N THR A 514 0.27 -24.30 7.45
CA THR A 514 1.24 -24.11 6.37
C THR A 514 1.57 -22.64 6.34
N ILE A 515 2.78 -22.31 6.75
CA ILE A 515 3.28 -20.95 6.79
C ILE A 515 4.22 -20.80 5.60
N THR A 516 3.97 -19.83 4.73
CA THR A 516 4.84 -19.55 3.59
C THR A 516 5.48 -18.18 3.75
N LEU A 517 6.79 -18.12 3.47
CA LEU A 517 7.58 -16.88 3.40
C LEU A 517 7.77 -16.52 1.91
N PRO A 518 6.93 -15.66 1.32
CA PRO A 518 7.03 -15.25 -0.07
C PRO A 518 8.14 -14.21 -0.30
N VAL A 519 8.58 -14.12 -1.55
CA VAL A 519 9.54 -13.10 -2.04
C VAL A 519 8.92 -11.70 -1.87
N PRO A 520 9.64 -10.71 -1.32
CA PRO A 520 9.15 -9.34 -1.32
C PRO A 520 9.01 -8.85 -2.76
N ILE A 521 7.84 -8.30 -3.09
CA ILE A 521 7.67 -7.45 -4.27
C ILE A 521 8.73 -6.35 -4.16
N GLN A 522 9.69 -6.32 -5.09
CA GLN A 522 10.76 -5.32 -5.10
C GLN A 522 10.15 -3.92 -5.26
N THR A 523 9.89 -3.24 -4.14
CA THR A 523 10.01 -1.79 -4.10
C THR A 523 11.48 -1.47 -4.28
N VAL A 524 11.82 -0.82 -5.39
CA VAL A 524 13.13 -0.23 -5.66
C VAL A 524 13.57 0.55 -4.42
N ARG A 525 14.52 -0.03 -3.66
CA ARG A 525 15.21 0.66 -2.56
C ARG A 525 16.37 1.43 -3.18
N GLU A 526 16.24 2.73 -3.32
CA GLU A 526 17.41 3.60 -3.42
C GLU A 526 18.05 3.73 -2.03
N PRO A 527 19.37 3.57 -1.88
CA PRO A 527 20.05 3.78 -0.61
C PRO A 527 20.35 5.27 -0.42
N PHE A 528 19.57 5.97 0.40
CA PHE A 528 19.98 7.26 0.96
C PHE A 528 20.50 7.06 2.40
N TYR A 529 21.82 7.16 2.55
CA TYR A 529 22.46 7.42 3.82
C TYR A 529 22.13 8.85 4.26
N LEU A 530 21.35 9.01 5.33
CA LEU A 530 21.27 10.25 6.09
C LEU A 530 21.36 9.90 7.58
N SER A 531 22.59 9.93 8.06
CA SER A 531 22.95 9.96 9.47
C SER A 531 22.37 11.23 10.13
N ILE A 532 21.41 11.06 11.03
CA ILE A 532 20.96 12.11 11.94
C ILE A 532 21.32 11.66 13.35
N HIS A 533 22.40 12.23 13.89
CA HIS A 533 22.69 12.14 15.32
C HIS A 533 21.76 13.08 16.10
N PRO A 534 21.25 12.67 17.28
CA PRO A 534 20.41 13.51 18.13
C PRO A 534 21.23 14.61 18.83
N LEU A 535 20.73 15.84 18.75
CA LEU A 535 21.19 16.97 19.56
C LEU A 535 20.60 16.85 20.97
N SER A 536 21.45 16.54 21.95
CA SER A 536 21.19 16.92 23.34
C SER A 536 22.48 17.17 24.12
N THR A 537 22.42 18.25 24.90
CA THR A 537 23.19 18.59 26.10
C THR A 537 24.58 19.25 25.99
N ILE A 538 24.52 20.55 26.28
CA ILE A 538 25.55 21.46 26.78
C ILE A 538 26.33 20.83 27.95
N ARG A 539 27.67 20.89 27.92
CA ARG A 539 28.52 21.08 29.11
C ARG A 539 29.85 21.72 28.74
N THR A 540 30.17 22.76 29.51
CA THR A 540 31.37 23.59 29.52
C THR A 540 32.59 22.85 30.08
N GLY A 541 33.80 23.09 29.56
CA GLY A 541 35.05 22.70 30.25
C GLY A 541 36.31 22.63 29.38
N THR A 542 37.17 23.64 29.55
CA THR A 542 38.62 23.80 29.26
C THR A 542 39.53 22.55 29.05
N ALA A 543 40.33 22.59 27.95
CA ALA A 543 41.75 22.18 27.67
C ALA A 543 42.57 21.22 28.60
N PRO A 544 43.82 20.78 28.26
CA PRO A 544 44.37 20.14 27.04
C PRO A 544 45.29 18.89 27.31
N LYS A 545 45.68 18.18 26.23
CA LYS A 545 46.96 17.45 25.96
C LYS A 545 47.47 16.27 26.83
N THR A 546 47.95 15.25 26.08
CA THR A 546 48.98 14.18 26.37
C THR A 546 48.52 13.02 27.28
N ILE A 547 48.83 11.74 27.03
CA ILE A 547 50.14 11.06 26.80
C ILE A 547 49.93 9.69 26.10
N ASN A 548 50.90 9.30 25.25
CA ASN A 548 51.20 7.97 24.66
C ASN A 548 52.21 7.22 25.57
N PRO A 549 52.23 5.88 25.78
CA PRO A 549 53.09 4.98 24.95
C PRO A 549 52.72 3.46 24.91
N TYR A 550 53.50 2.73 24.07
CA TYR A 550 53.67 1.27 23.81
C TYR A 550 52.91 0.73 22.57
N ALA A 551 53.51 0.05 21.56
CA ALA A 551 54.85 -0.50 21.37
C ALA A 551 55.20 -0.83 19.88
N ALA A 552 56.52 -0.88 19.61
CA ALA A 552 57.35 -1.46 18.52
C ALA A 552 56.86 -2.75 17.80
N GLN A 553 57.35 -3.24 16.64
CA GLN A 553 58.33 -2.89 15.58
C GLN A 553 58.22 -3.93 14.41
N LEU A 554 58.51 -3.49 13.16
CA LEU A 554 59.20 -4.14 11.99
C LEU A 554 58.73 -5.54 11.46
N VAL A 555 58.58 -5.84 10.15
CA VAL A 555 59.49 -5.73 8.97
C VAL A 555 58.70 -5.74 7.62
N SER A 556 59.27 -5.13 6.57
CA SER A 556 58.83 -4.88 5.17
C SER A 556 59.09 -6.00 4.12
N VAL A 557 58.41 -5.95 2.95
CA VAL A 557 58.91 -6.02 1.52
C VAL A 557 57.70 -6.10 0.51
N PRO A 558 57.78 -5.59 -0.75
CA PRO A 558 56.64 -5.22 -1.60
C PRO A 558 56.31 -6.22 -2.74
N TYR A 559 55.10 -6.15 -3.33
CA TYR A 559 54.68 -7.01 -4.45
C TYR A 559 53.94 -6.23 -5.56
N GLN A 560 54.38 -6.40 -6.81
CA GLN A 560 53.73 -5.97 -8.07
C GLN A 560 52.83 -7.09 -8.62
N PRO A 561 51.68 -6.80 -9.26
CA PRO A 561 50.91 -7.82 -9.98
C PRO A 561 51.21 -7.83 -11.52
N PRO A 562 51.12 -8.99 -12.19
CA PRO A 562 51.48 -9.18 -13.59
C PRO A 562 50.30 -9.14 -14.57
N THR A 563 50.65 -9.05 -15.86
CA THR A 563 49.80 -9.03 -17.08
C THR A 563 49.22 -10.41 -17.46
N PRO A 564 48.15 -10.43 -18.30
CA PRO A 564 48.03 -11.51 -19.29
C PRO A 564 47.45 -11.11 -20.67
N LYS A 565 47.89 -11.85 -21.70
CA LYS A 565 47.35 -12.12 -23.06
C LYS A 565 47.96 -13.47 -23.51
N PRO A 566 47.63 -14.15 -24.64
CA PRO A 566 46.50 -14.08 -25.61
C PRO A 566 45.96 -15.48 -26.06
N ALA A 567 44.93 -15.54 -26.95
CA ALA A 567 44.60 -16.64 -27.91
C ALA A 567 43.14 -16.51 -28.41
N TYR A 568 42.64 -16.87 -29.61
CA TYR A 568 43.11 -17.23 -30.95
C TYR A 568 41.84 -17.19 -31.85
N PHE A 569 41.93 -16.71 -33.10
CA PHE A 569 40.83 -16.77 -34.10
C PHE A 569 41.43 -16.97 -35.50
N ILE A 570 41.08 -18.06 -36.21
CA ILE A 570 40.92 -18.16 -37.69
C ILE A 570 40.08 -19.45 -37.97
N HIS A 571 39.22 -19.66 -38.98
CA HIS A 571 39.12 -19.22 -40.38
C HIS A 571 37.74 -19.60 -40.98
N TYR A 572 37.26 -18.89 -42.01
CA TYR A 572 36.60 -19.41 -43.24
C TYR A 572 36.60 -18.29 -44.33
N PRO A 573 36.41 -18.55 -45.65
CA PRO A 573 37.34 -18.14 -46.70
C PRO A 573 36.82 -17.13 -47.76
N ARG A 574 37.81 -16.48 -48.43
CA ARG A 574 37.97 -15.97 -49.83
C ARG A 574 36.76 -16.09 -50.80
N MET A 575 36.50 -15.24 -51.80
CA MET A 575 37.26 -14.21 -52.55
C MET A 575 36.28 -13.56 -53.56
N HIS A 576 36.47 -12.29 -53.91
CA HIS A 576 36.72 -11.76 -55.27
C HIS A 576 36.25 -10.31 -55.43
N TYR A 577 37.23 -9.42 -55.52
CA TYR A 577 37.08 -8.07 -56.06
C TYR A 577 37.75 -8.07 -57.44
N ARG A 578 37.00 -7.68 -58.48
CA ARG A 578 37.41 -6.86 -59.63
C ARG A 578 36.36 -7.05 -60.73
N ASP A 579 35.63 -5.99 -61.01
CA ASP A 579 35.65 -5.41 -62.34
C ASP A 579 35.16 -3.95 -62.33
N ILE A 580 35.87 -3.14 -63.12
CA ILE A 580 35.64 -1.75 -63.52
C ILE A 580 36.11 -0.66 -62.55
N ILE A 581 37.36 -0.27 -62.78
CA ILE A 581 37.90 1.07 -62.54
C ILE A 581 37.16 2.04 -63.47
N ALA A 582 36.46 3.00 -62.88
CA ALA A 582 36.40 4.35 -63.44
C ALA A 582 37.09 5.24 -62.40
N GLU A 583 38.24 5.81 -62.74
CA GLU A 583 38.87 6.83 -61.92
C GLU A 583 37.89 8.01 -61.77
N PRO A 584 37.52 8.44 -60.54
CA PRO A 584 36.93 9.76 -60.37
C PRO A 584 38.06 10.77 -60.42
N SER A 585 37.92 11.69 -61.38
CA SER A 585 38.60 12.97 -61.53
C SER A 585 39.13 13.57 -60.22
N ALA A 586 40.30 14.21 -60.31
CA ALA A 586 40.91 14.99 -59.23
C ALA A 586 39.87 15.86 -58.47
N PRO A 587 39.93 15.92 -57.12
CA PRO A 587 38.99 16.69 -56.32
C PRO A 587 39.07 18.18 -56.67
N PRO A 588 37.96 18.94 -56.51
CA PRO A 588 37.95 20.36 -56.83
C PRO A 588 38.99 21.13 -56.01
N PRO A 589 39.54 22.25 -56.55
CA PRO A 589 40.52 23.06 -55.84
C PRO A 589 39.91 23.58 -54.53
N GLY A 590 40.55 23.29 -53.38
CA GLY A 590 40.12 23.75 -52.06
C GLY A 590 39.64 22.66 -51.09
N THR A 591 39.64 21.38 -51.48
CA THR A 591 39.29 20.26 -50.58
C THR A 591 40.46 19.96 -49.63
N SER A 592 40.27 19.99 -48.30
CA SER A 592 41.36 19.79 -47.35
C SER A 592 41.74 18.30 -47.20
N GLU A 593 42.98 18.01 -46.79
CA GLU A 593 43.43 16.62 -46.55
C GLU A 593 42.59 15.92 -45.46
N LEU A 594 42.02 16.67 -44.52
CA LEU A 594 41.12 16.14 -43.50
C LEU A 594 39.81 15.63 -44.11
N ASP A 595 39.24 16.36 -45.06
CA ASP A 595 37.99 15.99 -45.72
C ASP A 595 38.17 14.69 -46.54
N ILE A 596 39.34 14.54 -47.15
CA ILE A 596 39.73 13.32 -47.88
C ILE A 596 39.94 12.13 -46.92
N TYR A 597 40.52 12.38 -45.74
CA TYR A 597 40.70 11.36 -44.70
C TYR A 597 39.35 10.83 -44.15
N PHE A 598 38.42 11.73 -43.83
CA PHE A 598 37.11 11.35 -43.28
C PHE A 598 36.20 10.66 -44.30
N ALA A 599 36.20 11.12 -45.57
CA ALA A 599 35.44 10.48 -46.64
C ALA A 599 35.91 9.03 -46.90
N ARG A 600 37.23 8.79 -46.86
CA ARG A 600 37.81 7.44 -47.05
C ARG A 600 37.57 6.51 -45.87
N ARG A 601 37.55 7.02 -44.64
CA ARG A 601 37.40 6.19 -43.43
C ARG A 601 35.96 5.76 -43.17
N TYR A 602 34.98 6.57 -43.57
CA TYR A 602 33.57 6.34 -43.22
C TYR A 602 32.63 6.16 -44.43
N GLY A 603 33.13 6.21 -45.67
CA GLY A 603 32.38 5.81 -46.87
C GLY A 603 31.19 6.71 -47.25
N LEU A 604 31.28 8.02 -46.98
CA LEU A 604 30.17 8.98 -47.16
C LEU A 604 30.29 9.78 -48.48
N LYS A 605 29.13 10.18 -49.05
CA LYS A 605 29.05 10.91 -50.33
C LYS A 605 29.44 12.40 -50.20
N PRO A 606 30.00 13.03 -51.25
CA PRO A 606 30.34 14.46 -51.22
C PRO A 606 29.10 15.34 -51.13
N GLY A 607 29.10 16.31 -50.20
CA GLY A 607 27.99 17.27 -49.99
C GLY A 607 27.33 17.25 -48.59
N THR A 608 27.81 16.40 -47.68
CA THR A 608 27.32 16.34 -46.30
C THR A 608 27.87 17.52 -45.48
N ASP A 609 27.03 18.25 -44.75
CA ASP A 609 27.46 19.36 -43.88
C ASP A 609 28.38 18.84 -42.76
N TRP A 610 29.66 19.24 -42.82
CA TRP A 610 30.77 18.71 -42.03
C TRP A 610 30.83 19.22 -40.58
N THR A 611 29.85 20.02 -40.13
CA THR A 611 29.91 20.71 -38.83
C THR A 611 29.27 19.97 -37.65
N ARG A 612 28.65 18.79 -37.86
CA ARG A 612 27.94 18.06 -36.81
C ARG A 612 28.36 16.59 -36.74
N LEU A 613 29.03 16.23 -35.66
CA LEU A 613 29.33 14.82 -35.37
C LEU A 613 28.04 14.11 -34.91
N PRO A 614 27.85 12.81 -35.19
CA PRO A 614 26.73 12.02 -34.67
C PRO A 614 26.59 12.09 -33.14
N GLU A 615 27.71 12.25 -32.43
CA GLU A 615 27.74 12.47 -30.98
C GLU A 615 27.02 13.75 -30.53
N ASP A 616 26.94 14.79 -31.37
CA ASP A 616 26.28 16.05 -31.04
C ASP A 616 24.75 15.92 -31.12
N LEU A 617 24.22 15.09 -32.02
CA LEU A 617 22.77 14.87 -32.17
C LEU A 617 22.16 14.18 -30.95
N GLU A 618 22.87 13.19 -30.39
CA GLU A 618 22.45 12.50 -29.17
C GLU A 618 22.49 13.44 -27.96
N LYS A 619 23.54 14.27 -27.84
CA LYS A 619 23.66 15.29 -26.79
C LYS A 619 22.57 16.34 -26.89
N ILE A 620 22.23 16.79 -28.10
CA ILE A 620 21.11 17.72 -28.36
C ILE A 620 19.79 17.09 -27.90
N ARG A 621 19.49 15.85 -28.31
CA ARG A 621 18.28 15.15 -27.91
C ARG A 621 18.18 15.03 -26.39
N ARG A 622 19.26 14.58 -25.72
CA ARG A 622 19.31 14.45 -24.26
C ARG A 622 19.12 15.78 -23.53
N LYS A 623 19.65 16.89 -24.06
CA LYS A 623 19.56 18.21 -23.41
C LYS A 623 18.24 18.93 -23.69
N CYS A 624 17.67 18.76 -24.88
CA CYS A 624 16.55 19.57 -25.37
C CYS A 624 15.20 18.84 -25.39
N SER A 625 15.15 17.55 -25.05
CA SER A 625 13.92 16.76 -25.00
C SER A 625 13.74 16.07 -23.65
N TYR A 626 12.51 15.61 -23.39
CA TYR A 626 12.16 14.76 -22.25
C TYR A 626 11.15 13.70 -22.69
N VAL A 627 11.10 12.58 -21.97
CA VAL A 627 10.10 11.51 -22.22
C VAL A 627 8.84 11.85 -21.43
N ARG A 628 7.71 11.90 -22.14
CA ARG A 628 6.41 12.14 -21.52
C ARG A 628 5.70 10.81 -21.29
N THR A 629 5.82 10.28 -20.08
CA THR A 629 5.18 9.03 -19.66
C THR A 629 3.78 9.25 -19.11
N LYS A 630 3.50 10.44 -18.56
CA LYS A 630 2.21 10.80 -17.99
C LYS A 630 1.50 11.81 -18.87
N TRP A 631 0.36 11.39 -19.40
CA TRP A 631 -0.56 12.22 -20.15
C TRP A 631 -1.76 12.52 -19.26
N TYR A 632 -2.45 13.63 -19.52
CA TYR A 632 -3.54 14.15 -18.67
C TYR A 632 -4.38 13.05 -18.01
N PHE A 633 -4.21 12.92 -16.68
CA PHE A 633 -4.87 12.01 -15.75
C PHE A 633 -4.93 10.53 -16.24
N PRO A 634 -3.82 9.77 -16.14
CA PRO A 634 -3.83 8.35 -16.51
C PRO A 634 -4.55 7.55 -15.42
N MET A 635 -5.85 7.35 -15.56
CA MET A 635 -6.69 6.66 -14.58
C MET A 635 -6.51 5.14 -14.55
N LEU A 636 -5.69 4.59 -15.44
CA LEU A 636 -5.46 3.15 -15.61
C LEU A 636 -4.38 2.57 -14.67
N GLU A 637 -3.61 3.44 -13.98
CA GLU A 637 -2.59 3.02 -13.02
C GLU A 637 -3.19 2.46 -11.72
N ASN A 638 -4.48 2.71 -11.44
CA ASN A 638 -5.16 2.38 -10.16
C ASN A 638 -6.33 1.39 -10.28
N LEU A 639 -6.37 0.53 -11.31
CA LEU A 639 -7.47 -0.42 -11.56
C LEU A 639 -7.25 -1.85 -10.99
N GLY A 640 -6.46 -2.00 -9.92
CA GLY A 640 -6.30 -3.28 -9.22
C GLY A 640 -4.98 -4.00 -9.52
N PRO A 641 -4.81 -5.25 -9.06
CA PRO A 641 -3.57 -6.02 -9.20
C PRO A 641 -3.16 -6.23 -10.66
N VAL A 642 -1.90 -6.61 -10.88
CA VAL A 642 -1.42 -7.04 -12.21
C VAL A 642 -2.13 -8.36 -12.54
N PRO A 643 -2.67 -8.55 -13.75
CA PRO A 643 -3.31 -9.81 -14.13
C PRO A 643 -2.38 -11.02 -13.92
N GLU A 644 -2.92 -12.11 -13.40
CA GLU A 644 -2.18 -13.36 -13.20
C GLU A 644 -1.59 -13.89 -14.50
N GLY A 645 -0.36 -14.43 -14.41
CA GLY A 645 0.33 -14.98 -15.58
C GLY A 645 1.13 -13.99 -16.43
N LEU A 646 1.35 -12.76 -15.96
CA LEU A 646 2.26 -11.80 -16.59
C LEU A 646 3.72 -11.95 -16.10
N THR A 647 3.95 -12.43 -14.88
CA THR A 647 5.26 -12.31 -14.19
C THR A 647 5.92 -13.61 -13.74
N ASP A 648 5.24 -14.76 -13.75
CA ASP A 648 5.80 -15.99 -13.18
C ASP A 648 6.03 -17.08 -14.23
N PRO A 649 7.27 -17.62 -14.37
CA PRO A 649 7.51 -18.83 -15.13
C PRO A 649 6.88 -20.02 -14.43
N LEU A 650 5.95 -20.69 -15.10
CA LEU A 650 5.32 -21.93 -14.64
C LEU A 650 6.32 -23.09 -14.69
N GLY A 651 7.14 -23.29 -13.66
CA GLY A 651 7.84 -24.56 -13.36
C GLY A 651 8.54 -25.30 -14.52
N THR A 652 8.71 -26.62 -14.39
CA THR A 652 9.39 -27.48 -15.40
C THR A 652 8.42 -27.99 -16.47
N THR A 653 8.90 -28.12 -17.70
CA THR A 653 8.15 -28.59 -18.88
C THR A 653 7.91 -30.11 -18.85
N SER A 654 7.05 -30.60 -17.96
CA SER A 654 6.73 -32.05 -17.88
C SER A 654 5.36 -32.44 -18.47
N ALA A 655 4.51 -31.47 -18.85
CA ALA A 655 3.16 -31.72 -19.35
C ALA A 655 3.04 -31.43 -20.86
N ASP A 656 2.28 -32.28 -21.57
CA ASP A 656 2.04 -32.19 -23.01
C ASP A 656 0.78 -31.35 -23.34
N LEU A 657 0.79 -30.64 -24.47
CA LEU A 657 -0.33 -29.88 -25.05
C LEU A 657 -1.25 -30.75 -25.92
N ASN A 658 -1.06 -32.08 -25.88
CA ASN A 658 -1.88 -33.08 -26.56
C ASN A 658 -2.12 -32.77 -28.05
N LEU A 659 -3.37 -32.55 -28.47
CA LEU A 659 -3.74 -32.36 -29.88
C LEU A 659 -3.14 -31.08 -30.48
N PHE A 660 -2.89 -30.06 -29.66
CA PHE A 660 -2.34 -28.79 -30.13
C PHE A 660 -0.90 -28.94 -30.63
N GLU A 661 -0.11 -29.81 -29.99
CA GLU A 661 1.26 -30.15 -30.40
C GLU A 661 1.37 -30.88 -31.74
N LYS A 662 0.25 -31.45 -32.23
CA LYS A 662 0.20 -32.13 -33.52
C LYS A 662 0.00 -31.16 -34.69
N LEU A 663 -0.26 -29.89 -34.40
CA LEU A 663 -0.41 -28.86 -35.44
C LEU A 663 0.97 -28.47 -36.02
N PRO A 664 1.05 -28.12 -37.31
CA PRO A 664 2.26 -27.52 -37.87
C PRO A 664 2.65 -26.24 -37.12
N SER A 665 3.95 -25.96 -36.98
CA SER A 665 4.47 -24.76 -36.31
C SER A 665 3.85 -23.48 -36.82
N ASP A 666 3.71 -23.34 -38.14
CA ASP A 666 3.15 -22.14 -38.77
C ASP A 666 1.68 -21.90 -38.42
N VAL A 667 0.93 -22.99 -38.17
CA VAL A 667 -0.47 -22.94 -37.74
C VAL A 667 -0.53 -22.56 -36.26
N MET A 668 0.34 -23.13 -35.42
CA MET A 668 0.43 -22.75 -34.00
C MET A 668 0.80 -21.27 -33.83
N ASP A 669 1.81 -20.79 -34.56
CA ASP A 669 2.21 -19.39 -34.59
C ASP A 669 1.05 -18.48 -35.01
N SER A 670 0.31 -18.88 -36.06
CA SER A 670 -0.85 -18.11 -36.54
C SER A 670 -1.96 -18.06 -35.51
N ILE A 671 -2.26 -19.18 -34.84
CA ILE A 671 -3.26 -19.24 -33.77
C ILE A 671 -2.85 -18.31 -32.63
N LEU A 672 -1.62 -18.43 -32.12
CA LEU A 672 -1.14 -17.65 -30.97
C LEU A 672 -1.17 -16.14 -31.24
N ARG A 673 -0.85 -15.72 -32.46
CA ARG A 673 -0.94 -14.30 -32.88
C ARG A 673 -2.39 -13.79 -32.96
N LEU A 674 -3.34 -14.66 -33.31
CA LEU A 674 -4.74 -14.31 -33.51
C LEU A 674 -5.60 -14.46 -32.25
N LEU A 675 -5.06 -15.02 -31.16
CA LEU A 675 -5.75 -15.04 -29.87
C LEU A 675 -5.96 -13.62 -29.35
N ASP A 676 -7.17 -13.36 -28.86
CA ASP A 676 -7.45 -12.20 -28.02
C ASP A 676 -6.61 -12.28 -26.73
N VAL A 677 -6.35 -11.12 -26.10
CA VAL A 677 -5.49 -11.05 -24.91
C VAL A 677 -5.96 -11.97 -23.79
N GLU A 678 -7.27 -12.12 -23.61
CA GLU A 678 -7.81 -12.98 -22.55
C GLU A 678 -7.56 -14.46 -22.85
N SER A 679 -7.87 -14.91 -24.06
CA SER A 679 -7.58 -16.28 -24.51
C SER A 679 -6.07 -16.58 -24.52
N PHE A 680 -5.24 -15.60 -24.90
CA PHE A 680 -3.78 -15.74 -24.89
C PHE A 680 -3.23 -15.93 -23.47
N LEU A 681 -3.65 -15.10 -22.50
CA LEU A 681 -3.22 -15.25 -21.11
C LEU A 681 -3.69 -16.58 -20.52
N ARG A 682 -4.94 -16.96 -20.78
CA ARG A 682 -5.49 -18.27 -20.37
C ARG A 682 -4.65 -19.42 -20.94
N PHE A 683 -4.35 -19.39 -22.25
CA PHE A 683 -3.51 -20.40 -22.89
C PHE A 683 -2.10 -20.45 -22.31
N ARG A 684 -1.44 -19.30 -22.18
CA ARG A 684 -0.10 -19.15 -21.59
C ARG A 684 -0.04 -19.72 -20.18
N ASN A 685 -1.14 -19.62 -19.42
CA ASN A 685 -1.23 -20.08 -18.04
C ASN A 685 -1.64 -21.54 -17.86
N VAL A 686 -1.89 -22.29 -18.94
CA VAL A 686 -2.30 -23.71 -18.85
C VAL A 686 -1.20 -24.58 -18.26
N ASN A 687 0.04 -24.44 -18.73
CA ASN A 687 1.21 -25.16 -18.23
C ASN A 687 2.53 -24.52 -18.72
N ALA A 688 3.65 -25.02 -18.19
CA ALA A 688 5.01 -24.63 -18.56
C ALA A 688 5.29 -24.64 -20.08
N LYS A 689 4.72 -25.61 -20.79
CA LYS A 689 4.96 -25.83 -22.22
C LYS A 689 4.18 -24.84 -23.09
N ALA A 690 2.93 -24.54 -22.73
CA ALA A 690 2.15 -23.46 -23.33
C ALA A 690 2.83 -22.11 -23.12
N HIS A 691 3.29 -21.85 -21.88
CA HIS A 691 4.08 -20.66 -21.56
C HIS A 691 5.32 -20.55 -22.44
N SER A 692 6.13 -21.62 -22.50
CA SER A 692 7.33 -21.66 -23.34
C SER A 692 7.01 -21.47 -24.83
N LEU A 693 5.92 -22.05 -25.34
CA LEU A 693 5.52 -21.89 -26.75
C LEU A 693 5.20 -20.43 -27.07
N THR A 694 4.50 -19.72 -26.17
CA THR A 694 4.22 -18.28 -26.36
C THR A 694 5.49 -17.42 -26.37
N GLU A 695 6.58 -17.86 -25.71
CA GLU A 695 7.89 -17.18 -25.74
C GLU A 695 8.70 -17.48 -27.01
N THR A 696 8.33 -18.52 -27.77
CA THR A 696 9.01 -18.84 -29.05
C THR A 696 8.46 -18.04 -30.23
N VAL A 697 7.19 -17.64 -30.18
CA VAL A 697 6.57 -16.81 -31.22
C VAL A 697 6.99 -15.36 -31.04
N LEU A 698 7.73 -14.81 -32.01
CA LEU A 698 8.32 -13.47 -31.92
C LEU A 698 7.30 -12.40 -31.53
N ASP A 699 6.14 -12.33 -32.19
CA ASP A 699 5.13 -11.31 -31.91
C ASP A 699 4.64 -11.37 -30.45
N CYS A 700 4.43 -12.58 -29.94
CA CYS A 700 3.97 -12.81 -28.57
C CYS A 700 5.06 -12.39 -27.58
N LYS A 701 6.30 -12.82 -27.80
CA LYS A 701 7.46 -12.45 -26.99
C LYS A 701 7.66 -10.93 -26.94
N GLU A 702 7.69 -10.26 -28.08
CA GLU A 702 7.91 -8.81 -28.13
C GLU A 702 6.77 -8.03 -27.46
N VAL A 703 5.52 -8.49 -27.61
CA VAL A 703 4.38 -7.91 -26.89
C VAL A 703 4.51 -8.10 -25.39
N MET A 704 4.96 -9.26 -24.91
CA MET A 704 5.13 -9.50 -23.47
C MET A 704 6.32 -8.73 -22.88
N VAL A 705 7.41 -8.58 -23.62
CA VAL A 705 8.62 -7.87 -23.16
C VAL A 705 8.45 -6.35 -23.25
N HIS A 706 7.90 -5.84 -24.35
CA HIS A 706 7.87 -4.40 -24.65
C HIS A 706 6.47 -3.78 -24.67
N GLY A 707 5.42 -4.59 -24.80
CA GLY A 707 4.02 -4.16 -24.89
C GLY A 707 3.13 -4.50 -23.69
N SER A 708 3.70 -5.02 -22.60
CA SER A 708 2.94 -5.53 -21.43
C SER A 708 2.01 -4.49 -20.81
N ALA A 709 2.35 -3.19 -20.89
CA ALA A 709 1.49 -2.10 -20.44
C ALA A 709 0.12 -2.09 -21.15
N ALA A 710 0.08 -2.43 -22.45
CA ALA A 710 -1.18 -2.56 -23.19
C ALA A 710 -1.97 -3.78 -22.73
N VAL A 711 -1.31 -4.94 -22.55
CA VAL A 711 -1.94 -6.17 -22.04
C VAL A 711 -2.60 -5.92 -20.67
N VAL A 712 -1.86 -5.34 -19.73
CA VAL A 712 -2.37 -4.98 -18.39
C VAL A 712 -3.56 -4.04 -18.48
N SER A 713 -3.46 -3.02 -19.33
CA SER A 713 -4.51 -2.00 -19.46
C SER A 713 -5.78 -2.55 -20.10
N LEU A 714 -5.66 -3.44 -21.09
CA LEU A 714 -6.78 -4.10 -21.75
C LEU A 714 -7.53 -5.02 -20.77
N VAL A 715 -6.83 -5.80 -19.94
CA VAL A 715 -7.46 -6.63 -18.90
C VAL A 715 -8.17 -5.76 -17.86
N ARG A 716 -7.49 -4.73 -17.34
CA ARG A 716 -8.05 -3.84 -16.30
C ARG A 716 -9.29 -3.07 -16.76
N THR A 717 -9.35 -2.73 -18.04
CA THR A 717 -10.49 -2.01 -18.64
C THR A 717 -11.62 -2.93 -19.06
N GLY A 718 -11.40 -4.24 -19.15
CA GLY A 718 -12.38 -5.21 -19.69
C GLY A 718 -12.40 -5.25 -21.22
N LEU A 719 -11.33 -4.81 -21.88
CA LEU A 719 -11.17 -4.81 -23.34
C LEU A 719 -10.35 -6.01 -23.86
N SER A 720 -9.84 -6.87 -22.98
CA SER A 720 -9.04 -8.04 -23.34
C SER A 720 -9.69 -9.03 -24.34
N PRO A 721 -11.02 -9.25 -24.37
CA PRO A 721 -11.64 -10.13 -25.36
C PRO A 721 -11.66 -9.57 -26.80
N TYR A 722 -11.41 -8.26 -26.97
CA TYR A 722 -11.65 -7.55 -28.24
C TYR A 722 -10.38 -7.17 -29.01
N VAL A 723 -9.21 -7.50 -28.45
CA VAL A 723 -7.90 -7.11 -28.98
C VAL A 723 -7.00 -8.33 -29.01
N THR A 724 -6.40 -8.61 -30.17
CA THR A 724 -5.50 -9.74 -30.36
C THR A 724 -4.04 -9.38 -30.07
N ILE A 725 -3.20 -10.39 -29.85
CA ILE A 725 -1.75 -10.19 -29.73
C ILE A 725 -1.17 -9.56 -31.00
N ARG A 726 -1.67 -9.97 -32.18
CA ARG A 726 -1.31 -9.36 -33.46
C ARG A 726 -1.67 -7.88 -33.51
N ASP A 727 -2.81 -7.46 -32.98
CA ASP A 727 -3.21 -6.05 -32.95
C ASP A 727 -2.20 -5.22 -32.13
N ILE A 728 -1.83 -5.71 -30.94
CA ILE A 728 -0.84 -5.04 -30.08
C ILE A 728 0.52 -5.00 -30.76
N TYR A 729 0.97 -6.11 -31.35
CA TYR A 729 2.24 -6.20 -32.06
C TYR A 729 2.30 -5.25 -33.27
N SER A 730 1.21 -5.13 -34.03
CA SER A 730 1.12 -4.23 -35.18
C SER A 730 1.27 -2.76 -34.79
N VAL A 731 0.74 -2.38 -33.63
CA VAL A 731 0.87 -1.04 -33.07
C VAL A 731 2.23 -0.83 -32.42
N LEU A 732 2.79 -1.85 -31.77
CA LEU A 732 4.12 -1.81 -31.17
C LEU A 732 5.19 -1.58 -32.24
N THR A 733 5.06 -2.20 -33.40
CA THR A 733 6.04 -2.15 -34.52
C THR A 733 5.76 -1.08 -35.57
N SER A 734 4.76 -0.23 -35.35
CA SER A 734 4.48 0.93 -36.20
C SER A 734 4.72 2.22 -35.43
N PRO A 735 5.53 3.18 -35.89
CA PRO A 735 5.73 4.45 -35.19
C PRO A 735 4.61 5.47 -35.47
N LYS A 736 3.77 5.23 -36.48
CA LYS A 736 2.85 6.23 -37.03
C LYS A 736 1.48 6.18 -36.35
N CYS A 737 0.91 7.36 -36.16
CA CYS A 737 -0.49 7.57 -35.81
C CYS A 737 -1.38 7.04 -36.94
N GLY A 738 -2.37 6.22 -36.59
CA GLY A 738 -3.34 5.65 -37.53
C GLY A 738 -4.26 6.66 -38.22
N PHE A 739 -4.22 7.95 -37.80
CA PHE A 739 -5.08 9.01 -38.32
C PHE A 739 -4.35 10.11 -39.10
N CYS A 740 -3.09 10.43 -38.77
CA CYS A 740 -2.42 11.60 -39.35
C CYS A 740 -0.94 11.40 -39.74
N SER A 741 -0.47 10.16 -39.86
CA SER A 741 0.90 9.78 -40.27
C SER A 741 2.08 10.33 -39.43
N ARG A 742 1.82 11.21 -38.46
CA ARG A 742 2.80 11.70 -37.46
C ARG A 742 3.17 10.59 -36.48
N TYR A 743 4.26 10.76 -35.74
CA TYR A 743 4.57 9.86 -34.63
C TYR A 743 3.41 9.80 -33.61
N GLY A 744 3.00 8.59 -33.23
CA GLY A 744 1.97 8.39 -32.21
C GLY A 744 2.59 7.82 -30.94
N SER A 745 2.62 8.60 -29.86
CA SER A 745 3.17 8.18 -28.56
C SER A 745 2.16 7.43 -27.68
N LEU A 746 0.91 7.28 -28.15
CA LEU A 746 -0.20 6.75 -27.39
C LEU A 746 -0.84 5.58 -28.12
N ILE A 747 -1.49 4.69 -27.37
CA ILE A 747 -2.44 3.71 -27.90
C ILE A 747 -3.83 4.02 -27.33
N PHE A 748 -4.82 4.06 -28.23
CA PHE A 748 -6.23 4.13 -27.88
C PHE A 748 -6.75 2.71 -27.70
N LEU A 749 -7.07 2.36 -26.45
CA LEU A 749 -7.37 0.99 -26.04
C LEU A 749 -8.61 0.40 -26.73
N PRO A 750 -9.74 1.13 -26.89
CA PRO A 750 -10.97 0.55 -27.45
C PRO A 750 -10.76 -0.07 -28.82
N THR A 751 -9.96 0.56 -29.68
CA THR A 751 -9.69 0.08 -31.05
C THR A 751 -8.26 -0.41 -31.24
N CYS A 752 -7.47 -0.54 -30.17
CA CYS A 752 -6.04 -0.86 -30.21
C CYS A 752 -5.31 -0.08 -31.32
N THR A 753 -5.46 1.24 -31.37
CA THR A 753 -4.93 2.08 -32.46
C THR A 753 -3.85 3.03 -31.95
N ARG A 754 -2.68 3.03 -32.59
CA ARG A 754 -1.63 4.04 -32.31
C ARG A 754 -2.13 5.43 -32.69
N THR A 755 -1.98 6.39 -31.78
CA THR A 755 -2.50 7.75 -31.98
C THR A 755 -1.53 8.80 -31.46
N CYS A 756 -1.58 9.98 -32.06
CA CYS A 756 -0.89 11.17 -31.55
C CYS A 756 -1.86 11.99 -30.70
N HIS A 757 -1.33 12.85 -29.84
CA HIS A 757 -2.15 13.67 -28.93
C HIS A 757 -3.18 14.54 -29.68
N LYS A 758 -2.80 15.12 -30.83
CA LYS A 758 -3.72 15.91 -31.65
C LYS A 758 -4.93 15.11 -32.11
N CYS A 759 -4.70 13.94 -32.70
CA CYS A 759 -5.79 13.09 -33.18
C CYS A 759 -6.66 12.56 -32.04
N LEU A 760 -6.09 12.26 -30.87
CA LEU A 760 -6.86 11.91 -29.68
C LEU A 760 -7.90 12.99 -29.33
N GLN A 761 -7.49 14.26 -29.39
CA GLN A 761 -8.36 15.38 -29.05
C GLN A 761 -9.35 15.74 -30.17
N THR A 762 -8.95 15.63 -31.44
CA THR A 762 -9.75 16.16 -32.56
C THR A 762 -10.53 15.12 -33.35
N SER A 763 -10.18 13.83 -33.27
CA SER A 763 -10.81 12.78 -34.09
C SER A 763 -12.15 12.35 -33.51
N PRO A 764 -13.27 12.43 -34.25
CA PRO A 764 -14.56 11.91 -33.79
C PRO A 764 -14.55 10.43 -33.45
N ARG A 765 -13.75 9.64 -34.20
CA ARG A 765 -13.61 8.18 -34.04
C ARG A 765 -12.98 7.75 -32.71
N MET A 766 -12.52 8.72 -31.92
CA MET A 766 -11.90 8.51 -30.61
C MET A 766 -12.77 9.07 -29.48
N ALA A 767 -14.03 9.40 -29.77
CA ALA A 767 -15.01 9.86 -28.80
C ALA A 767 -15.46 8.70 -27.92
N VAL A 768 -15.36 8.91 -26.60
CA VAL A 768 -15.73 7.95 -25.56
C VAL A 768 -16.74 8.61 -24.64
N ILE A 769 -17.82 7.92 -24.33
CA ILE A 769 -18.89 8.43 -23.47
C ILE A 769 -19.22 7.43 -22.36
N GLY A 770 -19.41 7.95 -21.14
CA GLY A 770 -19.81 7.16 -19.98
C GLY A 770 -21.30 6.87 -19.98
N THR A 771 -21.66 5.75 -19.36
CA THR A 771 -23.05 5.27 -19.21
C THR A 771 -23.95 6.32 -18.56
N GLU A 772 -23.47 7.04 -17.54
CA GLU A 772 -24.22 8.10 -16.87
C GLU A 772 -24.59 9.26 -17.79
N GLU A 773 -23.73 9.58 -18.74
CA GLU A 773 -23.97 10.67 -19.69
C GLU A 773 -24.83 10.24 -20.89
N ILE A 774 -24.99 8.92 -21.10
CA ILE A 774 -25.95 8.36 -22.06
C ILE A 774 -27.36 8.32 -21.47
N LEU A 775 -27.51 8.09 -20.15
CA LEU A 775 -28.82 7.88 -19.49
C LEU A 775 -29.89 8.92 -19.83
N PRO A 776 -29.61 10.24 -19.85
CA PRO A 776 -30.62 11.25 -20.18
C PRO A 776 -31.21 11.11 -21.59
N TYR A 777 -30.51 10.41 -22.49
CA TYR A 777 -30.86 10.24 -23.90
C TYR A 777 -31.40 8.84 -24.22
N TYR A 778 -31.46 7.94 -23.22
CA TYR A 778 -31.93 6.57 -23.38
C TYR A 778 -33.44 6.46 -23.14
N GLY A 779 -34.21 6.12 -24.18
CA GLY A 779 -35.66 5.93 -24.11
C GLY A 779 -36.46 7.24 -24.17
N ARG A 780 -36.91 7.61 -25.38
CA ARG A 780 -37.79 8.77 -25.70
C ARG A 780 -38.62 9.25 -24.49
N PHE A 781 -38.17 10.30 -23.78
CA PHE A 781 -38.90 10.97 -22.68
C PHE A 781 -39.29 10.14 -21.43
N SER A 782 -38.63 9.00 -21.15
CA SER A 782 -39.14 7.91 -20.30
C SER A 782 -39.84 8.28 -18.97
N ILE A 783 -41.17 8.38 -19.02
CA ILE A 783 -42.26 7.69 -18.29
C ILE A 783 -41.92 6.84 -17.02
N TYR A 784 -40.68 6.41 -16.80
CA TYR A 784 -40.20 5.71 -15.60
C TYR A 784 -38.87 6.34 -15.14
N GLY A 785 -38.74 6.64 -13.85
CA GLY A 785 -37.62 7.42 -13.27
C GLY A 785 -36.21 6.92 -13.63
N ILE A 786 -35.22 7.81 -13.47
CA ILE A 786 -33.81 7.62 -13.85
C ILE A 786 -33.20 6.32 -13.26
N ASP A 787 -33.61 5.92 -12.07
CA ASP A 787 -33.08 4.75 -11.36
C ASP A 787 -33.43 3.40 -12.04
N ASP A 788 -34.57 3.30 -12.72
CA ASP A 788 -35.02 2.05 -13.38
C ASP A 788 -34.39 1.84 -14.78
N ASN A 789 -33.96 2.92 -15.44
CA ASN A 789 -33.42 2.85 -16.81
C ASN A 789 -31.94 2.48 -16.84
N ARG A 790 -31.21 2.71 -15.74
CA ARG A 790 -29.77 2.46 -15.64
C ARG A 790 -29.39 0.97 -15.70
N PRO A 791 -30.01 0.07 -14.91
CA PRO A 791 -29.74 -1.36 -15.04
C PRO A 791 -30.06 -1.88 -16.45
N ARG A 792 -31.13 -1.37 -17.08
CA ARG A 792 -31.55 -1.76 -18.43
C ARG A 792 -30.58 -1.30 -19.52
N LEU A 793 -30.03 -0.09 -19.41
CA LEU A 793 -29.02 0.41 -20.34
C LEU A 793 -27.73 -0.43 -20.23
N ILE A 794 -27.27 -0.71 -19.01
CA ILE A 794 -26.10 -1.55 -18.77
C ILE A 794 -26.34 -2.96 -19.32
N GLU A 795 -27.48 -3.58 -19.03
CA GLU A 795 -27.83 -4.90 -19.56
C GLU A 795 -27.85 -4.93 -21.09
N LYS A 796 -28.38 -3.89 -21.76
CA LYS A 796 -28.33 -3.81 -23.23
C LYS A 796 -26.92 -3.64 -23.77
N ILE A 797 -26.07 -2.84 -23.11
CA ILE A 797 -24.66 -2.69 -23.48
C ILE A 797 -23.94 -4.03 -23.31
N ASP A 798 -24.18 -4.75 -22.21
CA ASP A 798 -23.54 -6.04 -21.94
C ASP A 798 -24.00 -7.15 -22.90
N ARG A 799 -25.27 -7.12 -23.32
CA ARG A 799 -25.82 -8.03 -24.35
C ARG A 799 -25.43 -7.63 -25.77
N SER A 800 -24.93 -6.41 -25.97
CA SER A 800 -24.44 -5.95 -27.27
C SER A 800 -22.98 -6.34 -27.46
N SER A 801 -22.53 -6.49 -28.70
CA SER A 801 -21.11 -6.68 -29.01
C SER A 801 -20.29 -5.37 -28.91
N MET A 802 -20.78 -4.36 -28.17
CA MET A 802 -20.12 -3.05 -28.06
C MET A 802 -18.92 -3.12 -27.12
N ARG A 803 -17.85 -2.42 -27.51
CA ARG A 803 -16.62 -2.36 -26.70
C ARG A 803 -16.82 -1.40 -25.54
N SER A 804 -17.03 -1.96 -24.35
CA SER A 804 -17.25 -1.18 -23.13
C SER A 804 -16.09 -1.30 -22.15
N LEU A 805 -15.55 -0.16 -21.71
CA LEU A 805 -14.41 -0.07 -20.81
C LEU A 805 -14.80 0.50 -19.44
N LYS A 806 -14.20 -0.04 -18.38
CA LYS A 806 -14.28 0.57 -17.04
C LYS A 806 -13.46 1.86 -17.03
N VAL A 807 -14.10 2.97 -16.70
CA VAL A 807 -13.46 4.29 -16.65
C VAL A 807 -13.70 4.96 -15.31
N ARG A 808 -12.85 5.95 -14.99
CA ARG A 808 -13.11 6.90 -13.92
C ARG A 808 -13.30 8.31 -14.50
N ASN A 809 -14.09 9.16 -13.85
CA ASN A 809 -14.23 10.58 -14.19
C ASN A 809 -13.21 11.36 -13.36
N HIS A 810 -12.20 11.95 -14.01
CA HIS A 810 -11.12 12.65 -13.32
C HIS A 810 -11.46 14.10 -12.94
N ILE A 811 -12.47 14.69 -13.59
CA ILE A 811 -12.91 16.05 -13.28
C ILE A 811 -13.76 16.04 -12.00
N HIS A 812 -14.62 15.02 -11.85
CA HIS A 812 -15.54 14.90 -10.72
C HIS A 812 -15.57 13.48 -10.14
N PRO A 813 -14.46 12.96 -9.56
CA PRO A 813 -14.40 11.59 -9.07
C PRO A 813 -15.44 11.27 -7.99
N GLY A 814 -15.79 12.25 -7.15
CA GLY A 814 -16.82 12.10 -6.11
C GLY A 814 -18.26 12.05 -6.64
N ARG A 815 -18.49 12.42 -7.90
CA ARG A 815 -19.81 12.28 -8.56
C ARG A 815 -19.96 10.96 -9.30
N MET A 816 -18.90 10.16 -9.37
CA MET A 816 -18.90 8.96 -10.18
C MET A 816 -19.38 7.75 -9.38
N LEU A 817 -20.38 7.07 -9.91
CA LEU A 817 -20.93 5.86 -9.31
C LEU A 817 -19.94 4.70 -9.48
N LYS A 818 -19.93 3.77 -8.50
CA LYS A 818 -19.11 2.55 -8.58
C LYS A 818 -19.45 1.79 -9.88
N ASN A 819 -18.43 1.23 -10.54
CA ASN A 819 -18.53 0.43 -11.77
C ASN A 819 -19.03 1.17 -13.03
N THR A 820 -18.90 2.50 -13.12
CA THR A 820 -19.22 3.25 -14.35
C THR A 820 -18.45 2.69 -15.56
N ARG A 821 -19.19 2.33 -16.61
CA ARG A 821 -18.63 1.90 -17.91
C ARG A 821 -18.72 3.03 -18.92
N ALA A 822 -17.81 3.06 -19.88
CA ALA A 822 -17.87 3.91 -21.05
C ALA A 822 -17.80 3.10 -22.34
N VAL A 823 -18.29 3.66 -23.43
CA VAL A 823 -18.37 3.06 -24.77
C VAL A 823 -17.94 4.06 -25.83
N LEU A 824 -17.63 3.58 -27.03
CA LEU A 824 -17.39 4.45 -28.18
C LEU A 824 -18.69 5.10 -28.62
N VAL A 825 -18.64 6.39 -28.93
CA VAL A 825 -19.82 7.12 -29.45
C VAL A 825 -20.30 6.51 -30.77
N ASP A 826 -19.37 6.08 -31.63
CA ASP A 826 -19.71 5.42 -32.90
C ASP A 826 -20.49 4.11 -32.67
N ASP A 827 -20.13 3.32 -31.65
CA ASP A 827 -20.82 2.06 -31.31
C ASP A 827 -22.26 2.35 -30.85
N VAL A 828 -22.45 3.41 -30.07
CA VAL A 828 -23.76 3.86 -29.58
C VAL A 828 -24.68 4.27 -30.74
N PHE A 829 -24.17 5.05 -31.70
CA PHE A 829 -24.95 5.49 -32.85
C PHE A 829 -25.22 4.39 -33.88
N SER A 830 -24.30 3.42 -33.98
CA SER A 830 -24.41 2.34 -34.96
C SER A 830 -25.36 1.22 -34.51
N HIS A 831 -25.85 1.24 -33.26
CA HIS A 831 -26.67 0.17 -32.70
C HIS A 831 -28.18 0.49 -32.72
N PRO A 832 -28.96 -0.05 -33.68
CA PRO A 832 -30.33 0.40 -33.96
C PRO A 832 -31.35 0.12 -32.83
N THR A 833 -31.05 -0.77 -31.89
CA THR A 833 -31.96 -1.21 -30.81
C THR A 833 -31.69 -0.59 -29.43
N LEU A 834 -30.68 0.28 -29.31
CA LEU A 834 -30.40 0.99 -28.06
C LEU A 834 -31.53 1.96 -27.69
N GLY A 835 -32.27 2.51 -28.66
CA GLY A 835 -33.39 3.41 -28.38
C GLY A 835 -32.95 4.80 -27.88
N ILE A 836 -31.75 5.21 -28.29
CA ILE A 836 -31.17 6.54 -28.01
C ILE A 836 -31.65 7.51 -29.10
N ASP A 837 -32.00 8.74 -28.70
CA ASP A 837 -32.36 9.78 -29.66
C ASP A 837 -31.14 10.16 -30.52
N THR A 838 -31.27 10.03 -31.85
CA THR A 838 -30.20 10.30 -32.83
C THR A 838 -30.34 11.67 -33.50
N SER A 839 -31.11 12.58 -32.89
CA SER A 839 -31.27 13.96 -33.34
C SER A 839 -29.94 14.72 -33.40
N ASP A 840 -29.85 15.72 -34.27
CA ASP A 840 -28.61 16.48 -34.51
C ASP A 840 -28.04 17.22 -33.27
N PRO A 841 -28.84 17.72 -32.32
CA PRO A 841 -28.32 18.27 -31.05
C PRO A 841 -27.58 17.24 -30.18
N VAL A 842 -28.02 15.98 -30.22
CA VAL A 842 -27.37 14.87 -29.49
C VAL A 842 -26.04 14.51 -30.14
N LYS A 843 -25.91 14.64 -31.48
CA LYS A 843 -24.62 14.49 -32.17
C LYS A 843 -23.65 15.60 -31.78
N GLU A 844 -24.08 16.86 -31.75
CA GLU A 844 -23.27 18.03 -31.36
C GLU A 844 -22.69 17.92 -29.93
N LEU A 845 -23.46 17.37 -28.98
CA LEU A 845 -23.01 17.07 -27.61
C LEU A 845 -21.75 16.18 -27.55
N PHE A 846 -21.55 15.31 -28.55
CA PHE A 846 -20.41 14.38 -28.60
C PHE A 846 -19.22 14.90 -29.39
N TYR A 847 -19.35 16.05 -30.04
CA TYR A 847 -18.25 16.80 -30.65
C TYR A 847 -17.70 17.91 -29.71
N GLY A 848 -18.41 18.24 -28.62
CA GLY A 848 -18.05 19.23 -27.59
C GLY A 848 -17.40 18.66 -26.31
N GLU A 849 -17.37 19.46 -25.22
CA GLU A 849 -16.58 19.40 -23.95
C GLU A 849 -16.43 18.06 -23.17
N MET A 850 -16.89 16.93 -23.69
CA MET A 850 -16.80 15.59 -23.08
C MET A 850 -15.49 14.84 -23.46
N LEU A 851 -14.34 15.53 -23.38
CA LEU A 851 -13.02 14.99 -23.73
C LEU A 851 -12.42 14.08 -22.64
N HIS A 852 -12.99 14.06 -21.44
CA HIS A 852 -12.33 13.50 -20.24
C HIS A 852 -12.20 11.98 -20.24
N TYR A 853 -13.08 11.23 -20.91
CA TYR A 853 -12.94 9.78 -21.03
C TYR A 853 -12.01 9.35 -22.16
N ARG A 854 -11.70 10.23 -23.12
CA ARG A 854 -10.75 9.91 -24.21
C ARG A 854 -9.36 9.65 -23.66
N THR A 855 -8.91 10.51 -22.74
CA THR A 855 -7.62 10.34 -22.07
C THR A 855 -7.63 9.15 -21.12
N ALA A 856 -8.77 8.88 -20.45
CA ALA A 856 -8.94 7.69 -19.61
C ALA A 856 -8.89 6.37 -20.41
N ALA A 857 -9.18 6.41 -21.72
CA ALA A 857 -9.15 5.28 -22.64
C ALA A 857 -7.81 5.13 -23.39
N THR A 858 -6.76 5.85 -22.97
CA THR A 858 -5.44 5.82 -23.61
C THR A 858 -4.31 5.55 -22.62
N ILE A 859 -3.24 4.93 -23.11
CA ILE A 859 -1.95 4.85 -22.40
C ILE A 859 -0.82 5.31 -23.30
N HIS A 860 0.29 5.70 -22.68
CA HIS A 860 1.57 5.83 -23.37
C HIS A 860 2.04 4.46 -23.86
N PHE A 861 2.58 4.40 -25.08
CA PHE A 861 2.97 3.13 -25.68
C PHE A 861 4.23 3.26 -26.58
N PRO A 862 5.30 2.48 -26.28
CA PRO A 862 6.57 2.59 -26.99
C PRO A 862 6.48 2.06 -28.42
N PHE A 863 7.37 2.51 -29.30
CA PHE A 863 7.60 1.94 -30.63
C PHE A 863 8.82 0.99 -30.59
N PHE A 864 8.65 -0.25 -31.03
CA PHE A 864 9.71 -1.22 -31.20
C PHE A 864 10.17 -1.26 -32.66
N ASN A 865 11.42 -0.91 -32.90
CA ASN A 865 12.00 -0.97 -34.23
C ASN A 865 12.57 -2.36 -34.50
N THR A 866 11.86 -3.17 -35.27
CA THR A 866 12.24 -4.55 -35.59
C THR A 866 13.55 -4.67 -36.39
N SER A 867 14.01 -3.59 -37.05
CA SER A 867 15.26 -3.58 -37.81
C SER A 867 16.49 -3.30 -36.96
N THR A 868 16.34 -2.54 -35.86
CA THR A 868 17.44 -2.17 -34.96
C THR A 868 17.39 -2.89 -33.62
N GLY A 869 16.24 -3.45 -33.24
CA GLY A 869 15.99 -3.99 -31.91
C GLY A 869 15.83 -2.91 -30.83
N GLU A 870 15.72 -1.64 -31.22
CA GLU A 870 15.63 -0.52 -30.27
C GLU A 870 14.18 -0.16 -29.94
N ILE A 871 13.96 0.24 -28.68
CA ILE A 871 12.69 0.76 -28.20
C ILE A 871 12.73 2.29 -28.14
N GLU A 872 11.84 2.94 -28.87
CA GLU A 872 11.63 4.39 -28.82
C GLU A 872 10.38 4.72 -28.00
N GLN A 873 10.57 5.37 -26.85
CA GLN A 873 9.47 5.87 -26.01
C GLN A 873 8.80 7.13 -26.60
N GLY A 874 9.44 7.77 -27.58
CA GLY A 874 9.08 9.09 -28.08
C GLY A 874 9.49 10.20 -27.12
N CYS A 875 9.79 11.38 -27.66
CA CYS A 875 10.25 12.52 -26.87
C CYS A 875 9.43 13.78 -27.17
N SER A 876 9.37 14.67 -26.17
CA SER A 876 8.72 15.97 -26.25
C SER A 876 9.76 17.08 -26.13
N CYS A 877 9.49 18.25 -26.73
CA CYS A 877 10.45 19.35 -26.74
C CYS A 877 10.41 20.17 -25.45
N ARG A 878 11.53 20.23 -24.72
CA ARG A 878 11.67 21.04 -23.50
C ARG A 878 11.49 22.53 -23.79
N GLY A 879 12.02 23.01 -24.91
CA GLY A 879 11.89 24.40 -25.34
C GLY A 879 10.44 24.80 -25.65
N CYS A 880 9.66 23.91 -26.28
CA CYS A 880 8.24 24.18 -26.51
C CYS A 880 7.44 24.25 -25.21
N HIS A 881 7.83 23.46 -24.20
CA HIS A 881 7.20 23.50 -22.89
C HIS A 881 7.54 24.78 -22.11
N GLU A 882 8.82 25.16 -22.01
CA GLU A 882 9.23 26.41 -21.36
C GLU A 882 8.61 27.65 -22.05
N ALA A 883 8.45 27.62 -23.38
CA ALA A 883 7.77 28.68 -24.12
C ALA A 883 6.27 28.80 -23.75
N PHE A 884 5.62 27.66 -23.49
CA PHE A 884 4.22 27.61 -23.08
C PHE A 884 4.04 28.19 -21.67
N GLU A 885 4.87 27.78 -20.70
CA GLU A 885 4.81 28.28 -19.32
C GLU A 885 5.05 29.79 -19.23
N ASN A 886 6.10 30.29 -19.90
CA ASN A 886 6.45 31.72 -19.86
C ASN A 886 5.36 32.65 -20.42
N ARG A 887 4.53 32.17 -21.35
CA ARG A 887 3.39 32.95 -21.88
C ARG A 887 2.15 32.89 -20.99
N HIS A 888 1.91 31.76 -20.32
CA HIS A 888 0.78 31.61 -19.40
C HIS A 888 0.95 32.40 -18.10
N VAL A 889 2.18 32.66 -17.67
CA VAL A 889 2.48 33.57 -16.54
C VAL A 889 2.17 35.04 -16.89
N GLN A 890 2.21 35.43 -18.17
CA GLN A 890 1.96 36.81 -18.61
C GLN A 890 0.48 37.14 -18.90
N ALA A 891 -0.37 36.12 -19.08
CA ALA A 891 -1.79 36.29 -19.35
C ALA A 891 -2.59 35.99 -18.07
N ASN A 892 -3.00 37.03 -17.33
CA ASN A 892 -3.81 36.92 -16.11
C ASN A 892 -5.00 35.94 -16.25
N GLY A 893 -4.85 34.74 -15.68
CA GLY A 893 -5.91 34.03 -14.96
C GLY A 893 -7.22 33.62 -15.66
N SER A 894 -7.37 33.70 -17.00
CA SER A 894 -8.56 33.18 -17.67
C SER A 894 -8.34 31.77 -18.22
N LEU A 895 -8.78 30.76 -17.48
CA LEU A 895 -9.15 29.45 -18.01
C LEU A 895 -10.47 29.61 -18.78
N GLY A 896 -10.41 30.16 -19.99
CA GLY A 896 -11.56 30.40 -20.85
C GLY A 896 -11.61 29.42 -22.02
N ASP A 897 -12.70 28.66 -22.07
CA ASP A 897 -13.21 27.80 -23.17
C ASP A 897 -12.28 26.63 -23.58
N GLY A 898 -12.80 25.39 -23.52
CA GLY A 898 -12.08 24.11 -23.72
C GLY A 898 -11.53 23.87 -25.13
N ARG A 899 -11.14 24.90 -25.87
CA ARG A 899 -10.49 24.83 -27.18
C ARG A 899 -8.97 24.75 -27.02
N ILE A 900 -8.36 23.82 -27.73
CA ILE A 900 -6.90 23.62 -27.76
C ILE A 900 -6.24 24.92 -28.24
N ASN A 901 -5.58 25.63 -27.34
CA ASN A 901 -4.71 26.75 -27.71
C ASN A 901 -3.59 26.21 -28.63
N ALA A 902 -3.31 26.87 -29.76
CA ALA A 902 -2.29 26.45 -30.71
C ALA A 902 -0.89 26.26 -30.07
N ASP A 903 -0.62 26.95 -28.95
CA ASP A 903 0.61 26.78 -28.17
C ASP A 903 0.62 25.48 -27.32
N ALA A 904 -0.55 24.97 -26.90
CA ALA A 904 -0.68 23.67 -26.22
C ALA A 904 -0.38 22.50 -27.17
N GLU A 905 -0.77 22.59 -28.45
CA GLU A 905 -0.45 21.56 -29.46
C GLU A 905 1.07 21.37 -29.59
N LYS A 906 1.85 22.45 -29.56
CA LYS A 906 3.32 22.38 -29.69
C LYS A 906 3.97 21.73 -28.46
N ARG A 907 3.46 22.02 -27.26
CA ARG A 907 3.91 21.39 -26.01
C ARG A 907 3.57 19.90 -25.98
N ASP A 908 2.37 19.54 -26.38
CA ASP A 908 1.86 18.16 -26.30
C ASP A 908 2.32 17.26 -27.47
N ARG A 909 3.09 17.82 -28.42
CA ARG A 909 3.60 17.07 -29.55
C ARG A 909 4.77 16.17 -29.13
N CYS A 910 4.64 14.88 -29.41
CA CYS A 910 5.72 13.91 -29.35
C CYS A 910 6.32 13.64 -30.72
N TYR A 911 7.58 13.27 -30.70
CA TYR A 911 8.42 13.03 -31.87
C TYR A 911 9.11 11.68 -31.72
N SER A 912 9.33 10.99 -32.85
CA SER A 912 10.36 9.95 -32.91
C SER A 912 11.74 10.58 -32.73
N HIS A 913 12.77 9.76 -32.51
CA HIS A 913 14.13 10.28 -32.42
C HIS A 913 14.55 11.07 -33.66
N LYS A 914 14.13 10.61 -34.85
CA LYS A 914 14.37 11.29 -36.12
C LYS A 914 13.55 12.57 -36.24
N ASP A 915 12.25 12.51 -35.96
CA ASP A 915 11.35 13.66 -36.10
C ASP A 915 11.73 14.79 -35.13
N PHE A 916 12.34 14.46 -33.99
CA PHE A 916 12.79 15.46 -33.03
C PHE A 916 13.97 16.28 -33.58
N GLN A 917 14.86 15.66 -34.34
CA GLN A 917 15.98 16.35 -34.98
C GLN A 917 15.46 17.37 -36.01
N GLU A 918 14.48 16.96 -36.83
CA GLU A 918 13.81 17.87 -37.77
C GLU A 918 13.09 19.02 -37.04
N HIS A 919 12.45 18.72 -35.90
CA HIS A 919 11.84 19.75 -35.06
C HIS A 919 12.87 20.73 -34.48
N TYR A 920 14.01 20.24 -33.99
CA TYR A 920 15.07 21.07 -33.40
C TYR A 920 15.57 22.14 -34.38
N GLU A 921 15.70 21.83 -35.68
CA GLU A 921 16.12 22.80 -36.69
C GLU A 921 15.18 24.00 -36.82
N THR A 922 13.91 23.85 -36.46
CA THR A 922 12.90 24.91 -36.55
C THR A 922 12.53 25.50 -35.19
N CYS A 923 12.96 24.89 -34.08
CA CYS A 923 12.57 25.31 -32.73
C CYS A 923 13.59 26.26 -32.10
N GLU A 924 13.35 27.56 -32.19
CA GLU A 924 14.20 28.58 -31.58
C GLU A 924 14.33 28.44 -30.06
N HIS A 925 13.30 27.92 -29.38
CA HIS A 925 13.36 27.67 -27.93
C HIS A 925 14.29 26.51 -27.57
N ALA A 926 14.26 25.41 -28.35
CA ALA A 926 15.18 24.30 -28.12
C ALA A 926 16.63 24.69 -28.39
N LYS A 927 16.86 25.50 -29.44
CA LYS A 927 18.19 26.07 -29.74
C LYS A 927 18.70 26.98 -28.63
N LYS A 928 17.84 27.76 -27.97
CA LYS A 928 18.21 28.56 -26.79
C LYS A 928 18.70 27.69 -25.64
N ILE A 929 17.99 26.61 -25.33
CA ILE A 929 18.41 25.62 -24.30
C ILE A 929 19.77 25.01 -24.67
N TRP A 930 19.99 24.66 -25.94
CA TRP A 930 21.27 24.11 -26.39
C TRP A 930 22.43 25.10 -26.23
N LYS A 931 22.25 26.35 -26.70
CA LYS A 931 23.27 27.42 -26.69
C LYS A 931 23.70 27.86 -25.29
N ASN A 932 22.87 27.67 -24.27
CA ASN A 932 23.22 28.00 -22.89
C ASN A 932 24.20 26.94 -22.35
N ARG A 933 25.51 27.15 -22.56
CA ARG A 933 26.60 26.21 -22.19
C ARG A 933 27.16 26.41 -20.77
N PHE A 934 26.88 27.55 -20.11
CA PHE A 934 27.50 27.93 -18.84
C PHE A 934 26.54 28.42 -17.73
N ALA A 935 25.23 28.44 -17.98
CA ALA A 935 24.28 28.56 -16.88
C ALA A 935 24.07 27.18 -16.26
N ASN A 936 24.22 27.06 -14.94
CA ASN A 936 23.58 25.96 -14.21
C ASN A 936 22.17 25.84 -14.78
N LEU A 937 21.82 24.65 -15.30
CA LEU A 937 20.43 24.37 -15.66
C LEU A 937 19.59 24.85 -14.48
N GLY A 938 18.71 25.81 -14.70
CA GLY A 938 17.61 26.00 -13.75
C GLY A 938 17.00 24.62 -13.49
N PRO A 939 16.53 24.35 -12.26
CA PRO A 939 15.98 23.04 -11.92
C PRO A 939 15.04 22.59 -13.04
N GLU A 940 15.17 21.32 -13.44
CA GLU A 940 14.26 20.71 -14.41
C GLU A 940 12.83 21.13 -14.09
N SER A 941 12.07 21.61 -15.09
CA SER A 941 10.70 22.04 -14.81
C SER A 941 9.99 20.87 -14.15
N TRP A 942 9.26 21.13 -13.06
CA TRP A 942 8.61 20.07 -12.29
C TRP A 942 7.76 19.16 -13.19
N PHE A 943 7.14 19.75 -14.22
CA PHE A 943 6.41 19.05 -15.26
C PHE A 943 7.28 18.04 -16.03
N ALA A 944 8.46 18.43 -16.52
CA ALA A 944 9.38 17.52 -17.20
C ALA A 944 9.94 16.46 -16.25
N ALA A 945 10.33 16.84 -15.03
CA ALA A 945 10.85 15.94 -14.00
C ALA A 945 9.83 14.88 -13.55
N ASN A 946 8.53 15.18 -13.65
CA ASN A 946 7.43 14.26 -13.30
C ASN A 946 6.78 13.59 -14.53
N GLY A 947 7.51 13.49 -15.64
CA GLY A 947 7.05 12.74 -16.82
C GLY A 947 5.92 13.41 -17.61
N GLY A 948 5.73 14.73 -17.47
CA GLY A 948 4.78 15.56 -18.23
C GLY A 948 3.35 15.60 -17.70
N MET A 949 3.17 15.46 -16.37
CA MET A 949 1.87 15.57 -15.68
C MET A 949 1.57 17.01 -15.26
N HIS A 950 0.38 17.53 -15.60
CA HIS A 950 -0.13 18.80 -15.07
C HIS A 950 -1.07 18.53 -13.88
N TRP A 951 -0.64 18.96 -12.68
CA TRP A 951 -1.40 19.27 -11.47
C TRP A 951 -2.68 18.45 -11.14
N GLY A 952 -2.59 17.57 -10.14
CA GLY A 952 -3.70 17.29 -9.22
C GLY A 952 -3.93 18.45 -8.24
N ILE A 953 -5.11 18.52 -7.61
CA ILE A 953 -5.51 19.60 -6.68
C ILE A 953 -4.46 19.82 -5.57
N SER A 954 -3.89 18.74 -5.04
CA SER A 954 -2.89 18.75 -3.97
C SER A 954 -1.54 19.30 -4.43
N GLU A 955 -1.10 18.92 -5.64
CA GLU A 955 0.14 19.42 -6.25
C GLU A 955 -0.03 20.88 -6.69
N ARG A 956 -1.28 21.32 -6.92
CA ARG A 956 -1.67 22.72 -7.16
C ARG A 956 -1.29 23.69 -6.07
N VAL A 957 -1.31 23.22 -4.84
CA VAL A 957 -0.95 24.01 -3.66
C VAL A 957 0.58 24.14 -3.52
N GLU A 958 1.33 23.10 -3.88
CA GLU A 958 2.79 23.03 -3.69
C GLU A 958 3.55 24.00 -4.64
N TYR A 959 3.20 24.05 -5.93
CA TYR A 959 3.84 24.99 -6.86
C TYR A 959 3.33 26.42 -6.66
N CYS A 960 2.05 26.65 -6.30
CA CYS A 960 1.62 28.00 -5.92
C CYS A 960 2.40 28.50 -4.69
N ARG A 961 2.71 27.63 -3.73
CA ARG A 961 3.55 27.96 -2.57
C ARG A 961 4.97 28.35 -2.99
N ARG A 962 5.65 27.54 -3.81
CA ARG A 962 7.01 27.84 -4.34
C ARG A 962 7.06 29.10 -5.21
N PHE A 963 6.05 29.33 -6.03
CA PHE A 963 5.99 30.51 -6.89
C PHE A 963 5.78 31.80 -6.07
N VAL A 964 5.07 31.72 -4.94
CA VAL A 964 4.95 32.81 -3.96
C VAL A 964 6.26 33.03 -3.21
N ASP A 965 6.98 31.96 -2.87
CA ASP A 965 8.29 32.04 -2.20
C ASP A 965 9.40 32.64 -3.09
N ASP A 966 9.30 32.47 -4.42
CA ASP A 966 10.24 33.03 -5.41
C ASP A 966 9.85 34.44 -5.91
N MET A 967 8.72 35.01 -5.48
CA MET A 967 8.41 36.41 -5.77
C MET A 967 9.31 37.33 -4.94
N PRO A 968 9.98 38.33 -5.56
CA PRO A 968 10.73 39.31 -4.79
C PRO A 968 9.76 40.02 -3.82
N ILE A 969 10.17 40.12 -2.55
CA ILE A 969 9.47 40.92 -1.54
C ILE A 969 9.44 42.37 -2.05
N LEU A 970 8.36 42.75 -2.72
CA LEU A 970 8.07 44.14 -3.03
C LEU A 970 7.63 44.78 -1.71
N ASN A 971 8.48 45.68 -1.23
CA ASN A 971 8.26 46.47 -0.02
C ASN A 971 7.02 47.35 -0.24
N ASN A 972 5.87 46.96 0.32
CA ASN A 972 4.60 47.67 0.20
C ASN A 972 4.54 48.88 1.16
N GLU A 973 5.24 49.95 0.85
CA GLU A 973 4.92 51.29 1.39
C GLU A 973 4.16 52.18 0.39
N ALA A 974 3.91 51.70 -0.84
CA ALA A 974 3.24 52.48 -1.90
C ALA A 974 2.07 51.76 -2.61
N PHE A 975 1.44 50.77 -1.96
CA PHE A 975 0.15 50.20 -2.35
C PHE A 975 -0.79 50.31 -1.16
#